data_AF-A0A3D3ZI08-F1
#
_entry.id   AF-A0A3D3ZI08-F1
#
_cell.length_a   1.000
_cell.length_b   1.000
_cell.length_c   1.000
_cell.angle_alpha   90.00
_cell.angle_beta   90.00
_cell.angle_gamma   90.00
#
_symmetry.space_group_name_H-M   'P 1'
#
loop_
_entity.id
_entity.type
_entity.pdbx_description
1 polymer ?
#
loop_
_entity_poly.entity_id
_entity_poly.type
_entity_poly.pdbx_seq_one_letter_code
_entity_poly.pdbx_strand_id
1 'polypeptide(L)'
;MMYVGKNKTQMGSERDARPPRVPLRFTIVFVAVVGALLLSTLLTYAAVPRPLSGIHTQGGVNRASPAAVSPQTAASPVWYFAEGSVGGSFQEYLTLFNPGSSPATVTVTYLFSNQSPKTFTHAVQPSTRATVNVNAELGISTSAAQQAISVMLTSTLPIVAERPMYFTFNGISSGTDVIGATNANSTIYYFAEGDSRTGYWTFVSILNPSKTNTAHVRIRYYGNGGLLGYQDLNIGALRRGTGSPASVGIHQQVAINLTSDIGIVAERPLYFSANIPAAGGATKGAASVVGATGPGSDWLFAEGHTGTNFQEYLVLANFTYASASAKVKLLYTNGSTQTVLVTVPPLSLYNFDVNYAYAHPQPGCTPTTSVAAEVTASTPSIVVERVMYFHFGPQKISGGSDVIGEAGPASHNLYNFAEGFVSSTFTEFLTLQNPNTSAETATIAMYSSGGLLKTISQLVPAQSRATVNINNFVPLGKEVSLSVQAQSGTLIAERPMYFIKGSSQGGTDVIGFTGDPSAGKPPCSTSVPPVSATEITIGNTSKPWVALTFDAGGDVAPASTILSVLKNRGVHATWFFTGQWAQQNPQILTGVAQAGYQIGNHTMTHADLTTIPTDDICRQLNQTDQVVSAYSGRTTTRPYYRPPNGSRTDLVRKTAANLGYRTTMWTIDTLDWQANSTPDRIISIIQSQLTNGAIILMHAGSASESQALDRVITLLQTKGYELKTVDEVIQGT
;
A
#
# COMPACT_ATOMS: atom_id res chain seq x y z
N MET A 1 -26.10 28.85 64.36
CA MET A 1 -26.86 29.83 63.55
C MET A 1 -27.45 29.07 62.37
N MET A 2 -28.79 28.92 62.34
CA MET A 2 -29.69 29.60 61.38
C MET A 2 -29.58 29.02 59.96
N TYR A 3 -30.42 28.03 59.61
CA TYR A 3 -31.79 28.15 59.04
C TYR A 3 -31.76 28.78 57.63
N VAL A 4 -32.04 28.07 56.52
CA VAL A 4 -33.24 27.28 56.13
C VAL A 4 -34.50 28.15 55.96
N GLY A 5 -34.95 28.27 54.70
CA GLY A 5 -36.24 28.88 54.31
C GLY A 5 -37.00 28.00 53.32
N LYS A 6 -38.33 27.95 53.44
CA LYS A 6 -39.28 27.19 52.61
C LYS A 6 -40.43 28.11 52.14
N ASN A 7 -41.36 27.53 51.36
CA ASN A 7 -42.72 27.99 50.98
C ASN A 7 -42.78 28.46 49.50
N LYS A 8 -43.69 28.02 48.63
CA LYS A 8 -44.85 27.08 48.68
C LYS A 8 -46.21 27.59 49.25
N THR A 9 -47.18 27.68 48.32
CA THR A 9 -48.65 27.39 48.39
C THR A 9 -49.71 28.32 49.02
N GLN A 10 -50.72 28.62 48.19
CA GLN A 10 -52.19 28.77 48.36
C GLN A 10 -52.84 28.22 47.05
N MET A 11 -54.04 27.62 46.89
CA MET A 11 -55.27 27.36 47.67
C MET A 11 -56.31 28.51 47.71
N GLY A 12 -57.64 28.31 47.51
CA GLY A 12 -58.41 27.11 47.10
C GLY A 12 -58.65 27.05 45.57
N SER A 13 -59.86 27.00 44.97
CA SER A 13 -61.27 26.76 45.40
C SER A 13 -62.22 27.11 44.22
N GLU A 14 -63.39 26.50 43.93
CA GLU A 14 -64.00 25.19 44.28
C GLU A 14 -65.31 24.95 43.47
N ARG A 15 -65.75 23.67 43.28
CA ARG A 15 -67.13 23.20 42.93
C ARG A 15 -67.74 23.56 41.54
N ASP A 16 -68.76 22.89 40.97
CA ASP A 16 -69.59 21.72 41.39
C ASP A 16 -70.24 20.89 40.22
N ALA A 17 -70.86 19.74 40.56
CA ALA A 17 -72.02 19.06 39.94
C ALA A 17 -72.01 18.34 38.53
N ARG A 18 -73.07 17.52 38.30
CA ARG A 18 -73.47 16.66 37.12
C ARG A 18 -75.04 16.55 37.07
N PRO A 19 -75.75 15.72 36.23
CA PRO A 19 -75.63 15.40 34.79
C PRO A 19 -76.83 15.71 33.80
N PRO A 20 -77.96 14.96 33.64
CA PRO A 20 -78.14 13.82 32.69
C PRO A 20 -79.32 13.81 31.66
N ARG A 21 -79.11 13.13 30.50
CA ARG A 21 -80.09 12.42 29.58
C ARG A 21 -81.05 13.28 28.70
N VAL A 22 -81.26 13.08 27.37
CA VAL A 22 -81.51 11.92 26.44
C VAL A 22 -82.99 11.48 26.42
N PRO A 23 -83.74 11.50 25.26
CA PRO A 23 -83.84 10.42 24.21
C PRO A 23 -84.18 10.97 22.76
N LEU A 24 -84.65 10.26 21.69
CA LEU A 24 -84.34 8.98 20.96
C LEU A 24 -85.06 8.95 19.57
N ARG A 25 -84.50 8.29 18.52
CA ARG A 25 -85.11 7.36 17.49
C ARG A 25 -84.24 7.27 16.18
N PHE A 26 -83.65 6.13 15.76
CA PHE A 26 -84.14 4.85 15.14
C PHE A 26 -84.39 4.94 13.61
N THR A 27 -84.02 4.00 12.70
CA THR A 27 -83.99 2.48 12.69
C THR A 27 -82.93 1.91 11.68
N ILE A 28 -82.01 0.97 12.00
CA ILE A 28 -81.90 -0.52 11.72
C ILE A 28 -82.07 -0.92 10.21
N VAL A 29 -81.20 -1.70 9.51
CA VAL A 29 -80.77 -3.15 9.54
C VAL A 29 -79.35 -3.30 8.91
N PHE A 30 -78.32 -3.94 9.52
CA PHE A 30 -77.75 -5.31 9.26
C PHE A 30 -77.54 -5.72 7.76
N VAL A 31 -76.57 -6.56 7.30
CA VAL A 31 -75.79 -7.67 7.92
C VAL A 31 -74.22 -7.52 7.82
N ALA A 32 -73.44 -8.44 7.19
CA ALA A 32 -72.04 -8.76 7.57
C ALA A 32 -71.25 -9.69 6.58
N VAL A 33 -69.93 -9.89 6.86
CA VAL A 33 -68.95 -10.95 6.44
C VAL A 33 -67.96 -10.69 5.26
N VAL A 34 -66.67 -10.51 5.64
CA VAL A 34 -65.36 -11.00 5.11
C VAL A 34 -65.15 -11.31 3.59
N GLY A 35 -64.04 -10.79 3.01
CA GLY A 35 -63.43 -11.30 1.76
C GLY A 35 -62.11 -10.59 1.38
N ALA A 36 -61.12 -11.29 0.81
CA ALA A 36 -59.74 -10.80 0.55
C ALA A 36 -59.33 -10.79 -0.95
N LEU A 37 -58.03 -10.55 -1.22
CA LEU A 37 -57.23 -10.77 -2.45
C LEU A 37 -57.07 -9.66 -3.53
N LEU A 38 -55.79 -9.33 -3.76
CA LEU A 38 -55.00 -9.39 -5.02
C LEU A 38 -55.71 -9.63 -6.38
N LEU A 39 -55.24 -8.92 -7.43
CA LEU A 39 -54.48 -9.44 -8.61
C LEU A 39 -54.91 -8.91 -10.01
N SER A 40 -53.97 -8.33 -10.78
CA SER A 40 -53.97 -8.16 -12.27
C SER A 40 -55.08 -7.27 -12.90
N THR A 41 -55.10 -6.87 -14.19
CA THR A 41 -54.36 -7.21 -15.45
C THR A 41 -54.04 -5.99 -16.35
N LEU A 42 -53.36 -6.26 -17.48
CA LEU A 42 -52.76 -5.46 -18.56
C LEU A 42 -53.62 -4.41 -19.35
N LEU A 43 -52.87 -3.55 -20.08
CA LEU A 43 -53.08 -3.03 -21.47
C LEU A 43 -54.08 -1.90 -21.77
N THR A 44 -53.58 -0.76 -22.31
CA THR A 44 -53.82 -0.20 -23.68
C THR A 44 -53.15 1.18 -23.84
N TYR A 45 -53.22 1.87 -24.99
CA TYR A 45 -52.38 1.69 -26.21
C TYR A 45 -52.49 2.93 -27.13
N ALA A 46 -51.37 3.53 -27.56
CA ALA A 46 -51.27 4.47 -28.70
C ALA A 46 -49.80 4.47 -29.18
N ALA A 47 -49.39 4.10 -30.41
CA ALA A 47 -49.84 4.45 -31.77
C ALA A 47 -49.49 5.92 -32.11
N VAL A 48 -48.77 6.31 -33.19
CA VAL A 48 -48.43 5.78 -34.56
C VAL A 48 -47.09 6.47 -35.00
N PRO A 49 -46.29 6.14 -36.07
CA PRO A 49 -46.33 5.09 -37.13
C PRO A 49 -45.07 4.16 -37.23
N ARG A 50 -45.07 3.27 -38.24
CA ARG A 50 -43.88 2.60 -38.83
C ARG A 50 -43.52 3.22 -40.20
N PRO A 51 -42.32 2.96 -40.73
CA PRO A 51 -42.21 2.19 -41.99
C PRO A 51 -41.32 0.93 -41.81
N LEU A 52 -41.84 -0.26 -42.17
CA LEU A 52 -41.56 -1.01 -43.41
C LEU A 52 -40.30 -1.89 -43.36
N SER A 53 -40.50 -3.18 -43.61
CA SER A 53 -39.47 -4.22 -43.61
C SER A 53 -38.87 -4.42 -45.00
N GLY A 54 -37.57 -4.20 -45.15
CA GLY A 54 -36.79 -4.63 -46.30
C GLY A 54 -35.94 -5.86 -45.95
N ILE A 55 -36.08 -6.96 -46.70
CA ILE A 55 -35.16 -8.09 -46.63
C ILE A 55 -33.96 -7.76 -47.52
N HIS A 56 -32.76 -7.72 -46.96
CA HIS A 56 -31.51 -7.76 -47.72
C HIS A 56 -30.47 -8.62 -47.00
N THR A 57 -29.58 -9.25 -47.77
CA THR A 57 -28.66 -10.29 -47.32
C THR A 57 -27.20 -9.81 -47.24
N GLN A 58 -26.39 -10.60 -46.53
CA GLN A 58 -24.93 -10.47 -46.35
C GLN A 58 -24.43 -9.34 -45.43
N GLY A 59 -23.16 -9.47 -44.99
CA GLY A 59 -22.49 -8.49 -44.12
C GLY A 59 -22.05 -9.02 -42.75
N GLY A 60 -21.43 -10.20 -42.68
CA GLY A 60 -20.91 -10.74 -41.41
C GLY A 60 -19.70 -9.95 -40.90
N VAL A 61 -19.89 -9.16 -39.83
CA VAL A 61 -18.80 -8.54 -39.07
C VAL A 61 -18.91 -8.97 -37.61
N ASN A 62 -18.07 -9.92 -37.21
CA ASN A 62 -17.93 -10.31 -35.81
C ASN A 62 -17.33 -9.13 -35.03
N ARG A 63 -18.17 -8.34 -34.34
CA ARG A 63 -17.71 -7.58 -33.19
C ARG A 63 -17.28 -8.59 -32.14
N ALA A 64 -15.97 -8.71 -31.91
CA ALA A 64 -15.46 -9.49 -30.81
C ALA A 64 -16.07 -9.00 -29.50
N SER A 65 -16.36 -9.92 -28.57
CA SER A 65 -16.53 -9.56 -27.17
C SER A 65 -15.33 -8.73 -26.71
N PRO A 66 -15.48 -7.77 -25.77
CA PRO A 66 -14.35 -7.16 -25.11
C PRO A 66 -13.41 -8.27 -24.61
N ALA A 67 -12.16 -8.25 -25.08
CA ALA A 67 -11.18 -9.24 -24.67
C ALA A 67 -11.04 -9.18 -23.15
N ALA A 68 -11.04 -10.35 -22.49
CA ALA A 68 -10.91 -10.40 -21.04
C ALA A 68 -9.61 -9.71 -20.64
N VAL A 69 -9.72 -8.59 -19.92
CA VAL A 69 -8.58 -7.89 -19.35
C VAL A 69 -7.86 -8.89 -18.45
N SER A 70 -6.58 -9.15 -18.73
CA SER A 70 -5.79 -10.06 -17.91
C SER A 70 -5.73 -9.49 -16.50
N PRO A 71 -6.30 -10.16 -15.48
CA PRO A 71 -6.42 -9.57 -14.16
C PRO A 71 -5.03 -9.50 -13.52
N GLN A 72 -4.51 -8.29 -13.39
CA GLN A 72 -3.41 -8.00 -12.47
C GLN A 72 -3.97 -8.14 -11.06
N THR A 73 -3.98 -9.38 -10.54
CA THR A 73 -4.70 -9.71 -9.30
C THR A 73 -4.14 -8.93 -8.13
N ALA A 74 -4.97 -8.12 -7.49
CA ALA A 74 -4.70 -7.52 -6.20
C ALA A 74 -4.72 -8.60 -5.09
N ALA A 75 -3.72 -9.47 -5.11
CA ALA A 75 -3.58 -10.66 -4.29
C ALA A 75 -2.10 -11.07 -4.21
N SER A 76 -1.69 -11.78 -3.16
CA SER A 76 -0.31 -12.20 -2.92
C SER A 76 -0.22 -13.68 -2.54
N PRO A 77 0.82 -14.42 -2.96
CA PRO A 77 1.09 -15.77 -2.50
C PRO A 77 1.78 -15.81 -1.12
N VAL A 78 2.09 -14.66 -0.51
CA VAL A 78 2.77 -14.55 0.80
C VAL A 78 2.13 -13.44 1.64
N TRP A 79 1.86 -13.73 2.92
CA TRP A 79 1.31 -12.77 3.88
C TRP A 79 1.94 -12.92 5.26
N TYR A 80 1.96 -11.84 6.03
CA TYR A 80 2.58 -11.75 7.34
C TYR A 80 1.71 -10.92 8.28
N PHE A 81 1.54 -11.42 9.50
CA PHE A 81 0.89 -10.71 10.60
C PHE A 81 1.82 -10.75 11.82
N ALA A 82 2.28 -9.60 12.29
CA ALA A 82 3.19 -9.45 13.41
C ALA A 82 2.47 -9.48 14.76
N GLU A 83 1.23 -9.00 14.84
CA GLU A 83 0.37 -9.20 16.00
C GLU A 83 -0.42 -10.53 15.91
N GLY A 84 -1.04 -10.91 17.02
CA GLY A 84 -1.84 -12.11 17.18
C GLY A 84 -1.86 -12.57 18.65
N SER A 85 -2.95 -13.19 19.08
CA SER A 85 -3.12 -13.66 20.47
C SER A 85 -4.24 -14.70 20.58
N VAL A 86 -3.97 -15.80 21.28
CA VAL A 86 -4.95 -16.85 21.63
C VAL A 86 -4.96 -17.15 23.12
N GLY A 87 -6.12 -17.51 23.66
CA GLY A 87 -6.31 -17.62 25.12
C GLY A 87 -6.40 -16.25 25.79
N GLY A 88 -6.56 -16.21 27.12
CA GLY A 88 -6.71 -14.94 27.85
C GLY A 88 -7.92 -14.12 27.40
N SER A 89 -9.02 -14.78 27.05
CA SER A 89 -10.20 -14.24 26.37
C SER A 89 -10.02 -13.82 24.91
N PHE A 90 -8.82 -13.91 24.31
CA PHE A 90 -8.63 -13.65 22.88
C PHE A 90 -9.10 -14.81 22.00
N GLN A 91 -9.93 -14.46 21.02
CA GLN A 91 -10.33 -15.28 19.90
C GLN A 91 -9.82 -14.67 18.58
N GLU A 92 -8.86 -15.32 17.94
CA GLU A 92 -8.27 -14.91 16.66
C GLU A 92 -8.81 -15.78 15.51
N TYR A 93 -9.00 -15.13 14.37
CA TYR A 93 -9.28 -15.78 13.10
C TYR A 93 -8.32 -15.29 12.01
N LEU A 94 -8.14 -16.11 10.98
CA LEU A 94 -7.53 -15.70 9.72
C LEU A 94 -8.57 -15.83 8.62
N THR A 95 -8.68 -14.82 7.77
CA THR A 95 -9.65 -14.76 6.69
C THR A 95 -8.90 -14.81 5.37
N LEU A 96 -9.31 -15.70 4.47
CA LEU A 96 -8.54 -16.08 3.29
C LEU A 96 -9.44 -16.00 2.05
N PHE A 97 -9.25 -14.99 1.21
CA PHE A 97 -10.05 -14.79 0.00
C PHE A 97 -9.25 -15.16 -1.25
N ASN A 98 -9.81 -16.03 -2.10
CA ASN A 98 -9.23 -16.41 -3.37
C ASN A 98 -10.02 -15.75 -4.53
N PRO A 99 -9.60 -14.58 -5.05
CA PRO A 99 -10.21 -13.95 -6.22
C PRO A 99 -9.89 -14.69 -7.54
N GLY A 100 -9.05 -15.73 -7.50
CA GLY A 100 -8.61 -16.49 -8.67
C GLY A 100 -9.63 -17.54 -9.16
N SER A 101 -9.35 -18.07 -10.35
CA SER A 101 -10.16 -19.09 -11.04
C SER A 101 -9.73 -20.54 -10.76
N SER A 102 -8.79 -20.76 -9.84
CA SER A 102 -8.26 -22.09 -9.48
C SER A 102 -8.13 -22.24 -7.95
N PRO A 103 -8.25 -23.45 -7.37
CA PRO A 103 -8.15 -23.65 -5.93
C PRO A 103 -6.74 -23.32 -5.41
N ALA A 104 -6.68 -22.51 -4.36
CA ALA A 104 -5.43 -22.14 -3.69
C ALA A 104 -5.21 -23.02 -2.46
N THR A 105 -4.01 -23.60 -2.32
CA THR A 105 -3.59 -24.24 -1.07
C THR A 105 -2.81 -23.22 -0.25
N VAL A 106 -3.23 -22.98 0.99
CA VAL A 106 -2.64 -21.97 1.89
C VAL A 106 -1.99 -22.70 3.07
N THR A 107 -0.68 -22.50 3.24
CA THR A 107 0.09 -22.98 4.40
C THR A 107 0.18 -21.88 5.43
N VAL A 108 -0.39 -22.11 6.61
CA VAL A 108 -0.36 -21.19 7.75
C VAL A 108 0.77 -21.61 8.70
N THR A 109 1.61 -20.69 9.16
CA THR A 109 2.64 -20.96 10.18
C THR A 109 2.55 -19.95 11.31
N TYR A 110 2.23 -20.44 12.50
CA TYR A 110 2.13 -19.67 13.73
C TYR A 110 3.48 -19.63 14.45
N LEU A 111 3.99 -18.42 14.68
CA LEU A 111 5.19 -18.16 15.48
C LEU A 111 4.79 -17.81 16.92
N PHE A 112 5.52 -18.38 17.87
CA PHE A 112 5.40 -18.07 19.30
C PHE A 112 6.63 -17.28 19.76
N SER A 113 6.59 -16.70 20.95
CA SER A 113 7.79 -16.12 21.58
C SER A 113 8.70 -17.19 22.22
N ASN A 114 8.10 -18.23 22.78
CA ASN A 114 8.76 -19.22 23.66
C ASN A 114 8.67 -20.68 23.18
N GLN A 115 8.03 -20.95 22.04
CA GLN A 115 7.80 -22.30 21.50
C GLN A 115 8.25 -22.40 20.04
N SER A 116 8.41 -23.61 19.53
CA SER A 116 8.62 -23.86 18.10
C SER A 116 7.38 -23.47 17.28
N PRO A 117 7.55 -23.05 16.02
CA PRO A 117 6.41 -22.78 15.14
C PRO A 117 5.51 -23.99 14.93
N LYS A 118 4.21 -23.74 14.69
CA LYS A 118 3.23 -24.76 14.29
C LYS A 118 2.71 -24.43 12.89
N THR A 119 2.59 -25.43 12.02
CA THR A 119 2.23 -25.24 10.61
C THR A 119 1.02 -26.10 10.22
N PHE A 120 0.08 -25.50 9.49
CA PHE A 120 -1.18 -26.09 9.06
C PHE A 120 -1.45 -25.76 7.58
N THR A 121 -2.48 -26.36 6.98
CA THR A 121 -2.78 -26.17 5.56
C THR A 121 -4.28 -26.21 5.27
N HIS A 122 -4.76 -25.27 4.46
CA HIS A 122 -6.15 -25.15 4.02
C HIS A 122 -6.24 -25.11 2.50
N ALA A 123 -7.42 -25.44 1.96
CA ALA A 123 -7.77 -25.19 0.57
C ALA A 123 -8.84 -24.08 0.50
N VAL A 124 -8.61 -23.06 -0.33
CA VAL A 124 -9.54 -21.95 -0.61
C VAL A 124 -10.00 -22.07 -2.06
N GLN A 125 -11.29 -22.24 -2.27
CA GLN A 125 -11.86 -22.56 -3.58
C GLN A 125 -11.88 -21.33 -4.52
N PRO A 126 -11.99 -21.52 -5.85
CA PRO A 126 -12.00 -20.41 -6.81
C PRO A 126 -13.12 -19.42 -6.53
N SER A 127 -12.83 -18.12 -6.52
CA SER A 127 -13.81 -17.07 -6.26
C SER A 127 -14.58 -17.25 -4.93
N THR A 128 -13.98 -17.86 -3.91
CA THR A 128 -14.58 -18.00 -2.56
C THR A 128 -13.65 -17.49 -1.46
N ARG A 129 -14.18 -17.38 -0.24
CA ARG A 129 -13.40 -17.12 0.98
C ARG A 129 -13.48 -18.29 1.97
N ALA A 130 -12.48 -18.38 2.85
CA ALA A 130 -12.46 -19.25 4.02
C ALA A 130 -12.15 -18.44 5.30
N THR A 131 -12.55 -18.95 6.46
CA THR A 131 -12.16 -18.41 7.77
C THR A 131 -11.60 -19.53 8.63
N VAL A 132 -10.36 -19.38 9.10
CA VAL A 132 -9.69 -20.27 10.04
C VAL A 132 -9.94 -19.75 11.45
N ASN A 133 -10.29 -20.63 12.39
CA ASN A 133 -10.41 -20.31 13.81
C ASN A 133 -9.10 -20.72 14.50
N VAL A 134 -8.22 -19.74 14.73
CA VAL A 134 -6.82 -19.98 15.15
C VAL A 134 -6.76 -20.64 16.52
N ASN A 135 -7.64 -20.26 17.45
CA ASN A 135 -7.80 -20.92 18.75
C ASN A 135 -8.12 -22.41 18.61
N ALA A 136 -9.07 -22.76 17.74
CA ALA A 136 -9.48 -24.15 17.54
C ALA A 136 -8.38 -24.99 16.87
N GLU A 137 -7.69 -24.42 15.88
CA GLU A 137 -6.58 -25.07 15.18
C GLU A 137 -5.36 -25.31 16.09
N LEU A 138 -5.00 -24.32 16.91
CA LEU A 138 -3.89 -24.43 17.85
C LEU A 138 -4.19 -25.28 19.09
N GLY A 139 -5.47 -25.64 19.32
CA GLY A 139 -5.96 -26.36 20.50
C GLY A 139 -6.02 -25.51 21.77
N ILE A 140 -6.16 -24.18 21.64
CA ILE A 140 -6.07 -23.20 22.75
C ILE A 140 -7.42 -22.51 22.93
N SER A 141 -8.20 -22.95 23.94
CA SER A 141 -9.47 -22.31 24.29
C SER A 141 -9.27 -20.84 24.69
N THR A 142 -10.30 -20.01 24.51
CA THR A 142 -10.29 -18.61 24.99
C THR A 142 -10.10 -18.52 26.51
N SER A 143 -10.48 -19.56 27.26
CA SER A 143 -10.28 -19.70 28.71
C SER A 143 -8.88 -20.15 29.14
N ALA A 144 -8.00 -20.56 28.21
CA ALA A 144 -6.62 -20.92 28.51
C ALA A 144 -5.76 -19.68 28.83
N ALA A 145 -4.52 -19.88 29.30
CA ALA A 145 -3.56 -18.79 29.45
C ALA A 145 -3.26 -18.11 28.10
N GLN A 146 -3.12 -16.78 28.11
CA GLN A 146 -2.83 -16.00 26.91
C GLN A 146 -1.48 -16.39 26.31
N GLN A 147 -1.45 -16.58 24.99
CA GLN A 147 -0.24 -16.79 24.20
C GLN A 147 -0.29 -15.84 23.01
N ALA A 148 0.60 -14.84 23.03
CA ALA A 148 0.82 -13.97 21.88
C ALA A 148 1.45 -14.77 20.73
N ILE A 149 0.94 -14.58 19.52
CA ILE A 149 1.37 -15.26 18.30
C ILE A 149 1.61 -14.24 17.17
N SER A 150 2.22 -14.71 16.09
CA SER A 150 2.37 -13.99 14.83
C SER A 150 2.23 -15.02 13.70
N VAL A 151 1.78 -14.61 12.52
CA VAL A 151 1.41 -15.52 11.44
C VAL A 151 2.24 -15.26 10.19
N MET A 152 2.78 -16.33 9.59
CA MET A 152 3.32 -16.34 8.25
C MET A 152 2.42 -17.22 7.36
N LEU A 153 1.95 -16.69 6.24
CA LEU A 153 1.22 -17.46 5.22
C LEU A 153 2.07 -17.60 3.95
N THR A 154 2.01 -18.78 3.34
CA THR A 154 2.39 -18.97 1.93
C THR A 154 1.29 -19.72 1.18
N SER A 155 1.08 -19.42 -0.09
CA SER A 155 0.05 -20.09 -0.91
C SER A 155 0.54 -20.44 -2.31
N THR A 156 -0.05 -21.50 -2.88
CA THR A 156 0.25 -21.97 -4.25
C THR A 156 -0.29 -21.03 -5.33
N LEU A 157 -1.19 -20.11 -5.00
CA LEU A 157 -1.74 -19.07 -5.86
C LEU A 157 -1.88 -17.76 -5.07
N PRO A 158 -1.93 -16.59 -5.73
CA PRO A 158 -2.22 -15.34 -5.05
C PRO A 158 -3.61 -15.34 -4.38
N ILE A 159 -3.64 -15.05 -3.08
CA ILE A 159 -4.86 -14.86 -2.27
C ILE A 159 -4.80 -13.50 -1.55
N VAL A 160 -5.86 -13.12 -0.83
CA VAL A 160 -5.89 -11.97 0.09
C VAL A 160 -6.14 -12.46 1.51
N ALA A 161 -5.49 -11.83 2.50
CA ALA A 161 -5.61 -12.24 3.90
C ALA A 161 -5.77 -11.06 4.88
N GLU A 162 -6.74 -11.21 5.79
CA GLU A 162 -7.02 -10.32 6.94
C GLU A 162 -7.01 -11.13 8.26
N ARG A 163 -6.81 -10.46 9.40
CA ARG A 163 -6.66 -11.07 10.74
C ARG A 163 -7.59 -10.40 11.76
N PRO A 164 -8.89 -10.75 11.77
CA PRO A 164 -9.82 -10.24 12.76
C PRO A 164 -9.66 -10.98 14.11
N MET A 165 -9.55 -10.21 15.19
CA MET A 165 -9.55 -10.68 16.57
C MET A 165 -10.72 -10.11 17.36
N TYR A 166 -11.19 -10.86 18.37
CA TYR A 166 -12.21 -10.44 19.32
C TYR A 166 -11.80 -10.92 20.72
N PHE A 167 -11.84 -10.06 21.72
CA PHE A 167 -11.16 -10.31 22.99
C PHE A 167 -11.76 -9.54 24.18
N THR A 168 -11.28 -9.85 25.39
CA THR A 168 -11.44 -8.97 26.55
C THR A 168 -10.10 -8.76 27.24
N PHE A 169 -9.55 -7.55 27.13
CA PHE A 169 -8.23 -7.16 27.65
C PHE A 169 -8.40 -5.97 28.61
N ASN A 170 -7.89 -6.04 29.84
CA ASN A 170 -8.00 -4.98 30.86
C ASN A 170 -9.43 -4.40 31.06
N GLY A 171 -10.48 -5.22 30.86
CA GLY A 171 -11.89 -4.79 30.93
C GLY A 171 -12.40 -4.02 29.70
N ILE A 172 -11.67 -4.06 28.59
CA ILE A 172 -12.09 -3.65 27.24
C ILE A 172 -12.50 -4.91 26.49
N SER A 173 -13.80 -5.09 26.25
CA SER A 173 -14.33 -6.19 25.42
C SER A 173 -14.55 -5.67 24.00
N SER A 174 -13.61 -5.94 23.10
CA SER A 174 -13.56 -5.35 21.76
C SER A 174 -12.93 -6.29 20.74
N GLY A 175 -12.59 -5.76 19.57
CA GLY A 175 -11.91 -6.49 18.51
C GLY A 175 -11.08 -5.55 17.64
N THR A 176 -10.32 -6.13 16.72
CA THR A 176 -9.46 -5.46 15.74
C THR A 176 -9.47 -6.27 14.45
N ASP A 177 -9.08 -5.67 13.34
CA ASP A 177 -8.73 -6.38 12.11
C ASP A 177 -7.59 -5.65 11.42
N VAL A 178 -6.83 -6.35 10.59
CA VAL A 178 -5.73 -5.82 9.78
C VAL A 178 -5.62 -6.59 8.48
N ILE A 179 -5.27 -5.90 7.41
CA ILE A 179 -4.80 -6.52 6.17
C ILE A 179 -3.31 -6.84 6.32
N GLY A 180 -2.89 -8.06 5.96
CA GLY A 180 -1.54 -8.52 6.26
C GLY A 180 -0.46 -7.85 5.40
N ALA A 181 0.77 -7.77 5.92
CA ALA A 181 1.90 -7.35 5.11
C ALA A 181 2.30 -8.44 4.11
N THR A 182 2.75 -8.09 2.91
CA THR A 182 3.20 -9.05 1.88
C THR A 182 4.71 -9.08 1.68
N ASN A 183 5.41 -8.03 2.13
CA ASN A 183 6.87 -7.92 2.13
C ASN A 183 7.39 -7.92 3.57
N ALA A 184 8.32 -8.82 3.89
CA ALA A 184 8.99 -8.93 5.19
C ALA A 184 10.51 -8.67 5.11
N ASN A 185 10.96 -8.03 4.03
CA ASN A 185 12.35 -7.61 3.85
C ASN A 185 12.65 -6.26 4.50
N SER A 186 11.62 -5.51 4.90
CA SER A 186 11.80 -4.17 5.46
C SER A 186 12.56 -4.23 6.79
N THR A 187 13.66 -3.50 6.85
CA THR A 187 14.45 -3.25 8.05
C THR A 187 13.94 -2.04 8.85
N ILE A 188 12.89 -1.36 8.37
CA ILE A 188 12.41 -0.10 8.96
C ILE A 188 10.88 -0.01 8.94
N TYR A 189 10.30 0.49 10.02
CA TYR A 189 8.86 0.70 10.17
C TYR A 189 8.58 1.99 10.92
N TYR A 190 7.41 2.58 10.67
CA TYR A 190 6.96 3.82 11.28
C TYR A 190 5.46 3.73 11.62
N PHE A 191 5.09 4.39 12.72
CA PHE A 191 3.70 4.63 13.12
C PHE A 191 3.55 6.09 13.56
N ALA A 192 2.50 6.77 13.14
CA ALA A 192 2.21 8.14 13.52
C ALA A 192 1.55 8.25 14.91
N GLU A 193 0.72 7.28 15.29
CA GLU A 193 0.09 7.16 16.59
C GLU A 193 0.85 6.20 17.53
N GLY A 194 0.60 6.34 18.84
CA GLY A 194 1.07 5.45 19.89
C GLY A 194 0.80 6.06 21.25
N ASP A 195 -0.23 5.60 21.96
CA ASP A 195 -0.64 6.18 23.24
C ASP A 195 -0.35 5.27 24.45
N SER A 196 0.08 5.91 25.52
CA SER A 196 0.44 5.33 26.82
C SER A 196 -0.05 6.18 28.01
N ARG A 197 -0.89 7.20 27.75
CA ARG A 197 -1.65 7.94 28.76
C ARG A 197 -2.54 6.98 29.58
N THR A 198 -2.93 7.38 30.78
CA THR A 198 -3.86 6.61 31.62
C THR A 198 -5.14 6.26 30.85
N GLY A 199 -5.41 4.97 30.68
CA GLY A 199 -6.53 4.46 29.90
C GLY A 199 -6.19 4.05 28.46
N TYR A 200 -4.93 4.14 28.03
CA TYR A 200 -4.43 3.72 26.73
C TYR A 200 -3.25 2.75 26.87
N TRP A 201 -3.19 1.76 25.99
CA TRP A 201 -2.15 0.72 25.96
C TRP A 201 -1.72 0.41 24.51
N THR A 202 -0.76 1.17 23.99
CA THR A 202 -0.05 0.80 22.75
C THR A 202 1.03 -0.24 23.01
N PHE A 203 1.10 -1.22 22.13
CA PHE A 203 2.24 -2.12 21.96
C PHE A 203 2.75 -2.04 20.52
N VAL A 204 3.97 -2.54 20.29
CA VAL A 204 4.47 -2.80 18.93
C VAL A 204 4.87 -4.25 18.84
N SER A 205 4.11 -5.02 18.06
CA SER A 205 4.32 -6.43 17.80
C SER A 205 5.19 -6.63 16.57
N ILE A 206 6.17 -7.52 16.64
CA ILE A 206 7.20 -7.70 15.61
C ILE A 206 7.39 -9.18 15.28
N LEU A 207 7.35 -9.52 13.99
CA LEU A 207 7.61 -10.86 13.45
C LEU A 207 9.02 -10.90 12.84
N ASN A 208 9.83 -11.90 13.22
CA ASN A 208 11.08 -12.22 12.53
C ASN A 208 10.82 -13.41 11.56
N PRO A 209 10.84 -13.19 10.24
CA PRO A 209 10.60 -14.23 9.23
C PRO A 209 11.83 -15.12 8.98
N SER A 210 13.00 -14.75 9.51
CA SER A 210 14.26 -15.45 9.23
C SER A 210 14.28 -16.84 9.84
N LYS A 211 14.75 -17.81 9.05
CA LYS A 211 14.90 -19.21 9.47
C LYS A 211 16.18 -19.48 10.27
N THR A 212 17.10 -18.52 10.32
CA THR A 212 18.45 -18.70 10.88
C THR A 212 18.92 -17.55 11.77
N ASN A 213 18.50 -16.31 11.48
CA ASN A 213 19.09 -15.11 12.10
C ASN A 213 18.17 -14.54 13.17
N THR A 214 18.75 -14.03 14.26
CA THR A 214 18.08 -13.16 15.22
C THR A 214 17.94 -11.77 14.61
N ALA A 215 16.79 -11.12 14.77
CA ALA A 215 16.63 -9.70 14.46
C ALA A 215 16.99 -8.85 15.69
N HIS A 216 17.88 -7.88 15.50
CA HIS A 216 18.29 -6.90 16.49
C HIS A 216 17.55 -5.58 16.24
N VAL A 217 16.39 -5.44 16.89
CA VAL A 217 15.42 -4.36 16.62
C VAL A 217 15.51 -3.27 17.67
N ARG A 218 15.64 -2.01 17.23
CA ARG A 218 15.51 -0.81 18.07
C ARG A 218 14.22 -0.07 17.73
N ILE A 219 13.34 0.06 18.72
CA ILE A 219 12.14 0.92 18.70
C ILE A 219 12.51 2.28 19.30
N ARG A 220 12.04 3.37 18.70
CA ARG A 220 12.25 4.77 19.13
C ARG A 220 10.90 5.47 19.24
N TYR A 221 10.74 6.26 20.30
CA TYR A 221 9.52 6.99 20.61
C TYR A 221 9.79 8.50 20.61
N TYR A 222 9.02 9.25 19.83
CA TYR A 222 9.22 10.68 19.58
C TYR A 222 8.01 11.52 19.99
N GLY A 223 8.28 12.75 20.43
CA GLY A 223 7.26 13.73 20.80
C GLY A 223 7.91 14.97 21.42
N ASN A 224 7.14 16.06 21.50
CA ASN A 224 7.58 17.32 22.13
C ASN A 224 8.88 17.90 21.57
N GLY A 225 9.25 17.58 20.33
CA GLY A 225 10.47 18.08 19.67
C GLY A 225 11.70 17.16 19.76
N GLY A 226 11.57 15.93 20.28
CA GLY A 226 12.73 15.05 20.48
C GLY A 226 12.43 13.56 20.64
N LEU A 227 13.51 12.78 20.80
CA LEU A 227 13.46 11.38 21.21
C LEU A 227 13.17 11.31 22.71
N LEU A 228 12.05 10.68 23.08
CA LEU A 228 11.61 10.52 24.47
C LEU A 228 12.16 9.24 25.12
N GLY A 229 12.43 8.22 24.31
CA GLY A 229 12.99 6.95 24.77
C GLY A 229 13.15 5.95 23.62
N TYR A 230 13.81 4.82 23.90
CA TYR A 230 13.99 3.73 22.95
C TYR A 230 14.00 2.37 23.67
N GLN A 231 13.69 1.30 22.94
CA GLN A 231 13.70 -0.07 23.43
C GLN A 231 14.45 -0.96 22.43
N ASP A 232 15.40 -1.76 22.92
CA ASP A 232 16.11 -2.77 22.12
C ASP A 232 15.54 -4.16 22.38
N LEU A 233 15.30 -4.93 21.32
CA LEU A 233 14.73 -6.27 21.34
C LEU A 233 15.54 -7.22 20.46
N ASN A 234 15.87 -8.40 20.99
CA ASN A 234 16.51 -9.48 20.26
C ASN A 234 15.48 -10.57 19.96
N ILE A 235 15.04 -10.68 18.70
CA ILE A 235 13.95 -11.58 18.30
C ILE A 235 14.54 -12.75 17.51
N GLY A 236 14.58 -13.94 18.12
CA GLY A 236 15.20 -15.12 17.51
C GLY A 236 14.56 -15.56 16.18
N ALA A 237 15.24 -16.43 15.45
CA ALA A 237 14.76 -16.99 14.18
C ALA A 237 13.38 -17.68 14.33
N LEU A 238 12.44 -17.35 13.45
CA LEU A 238 11.03 -17.77 13.49
C LEU A 238 10.40 -17.56 14.87
N ARG A 239 10.55 -16.34 15.43
CA ARG A 239 9.92 -15.89 16.68
C ARG A 239 9.26 -14.53 16.49
N ARG A 240 8.49 -14.15 17.50
CA ARG A 240 7.92 -12.81 17.65
C ARG A 240 8.49 -12.08 18.85
N GLY A 241 8.48 -10.75 18.79
CA GLY A 241 8.72 -9.84 19.91
C GLY A 241 7.55 -8.89 20.11
N THR A 242 7.51 -8.23 21.27
CA THR A 242 6.62 -7.10 21.54
C THR A 242 7.35 -6.05 22.37
N GLY A 243 7.29 -4.79 21.96
CA GLY A 243 7.70 -3.63 22.75
C GLY A 243 6.52 -2.74 23.13
N SER A 244 6.75 -1.70 23.93
CA SER A 244 5.73 -0.71 24.30
C SER A 244 6.36 0.56 24.89
N PRO A 245 5.87 1.77 24.56
CA PRO A 245 6.32 3.02 25.19
C PRO A 245 6.18 3.00 26.72
N ALA A 246 5.12 2.38 27.25
CA ALA A 246 4.93 2.24 28.69
C ALA A 246 6.01 1.38 29.37
N SER A 247 6.63 0.44 28.66
CA SER A 247 7.72 -0.40 29.19
C SER A 247 9.05 0.34 29.35
N VAL A 248 9.17 1.55 28.78
CA VAL A 248 10.31 2.47 28.95
C VAL A 248 9.93 3.76 29.70
N GLY A 249 8.82 3.74 30.44
CA GLY A 249 8.38 4.84 31.32
C GLY A 249 7.71 6.02 30.60
N ILE A 250 7.35 5.87 29.32
CA ILE A 250 6.60 6.89 28.58
C ILE A 250 5.10 6.71 28.88
N HIS A 251 4.43 7.81 29.21
CA HIS A 251 3.01 7.86 29.56
C HIS A 251 2.27 8.98 28.80
N GLN A 252 2.57 9.10 27.52
CA GLN A 252 2.01 10.10 26.60
C GLN A 252 1.80 9.52 25.19
N GLN A 253 1.15 10.30 24.33
CA GLN A 253 1.08 10.07 22.89
C GLN A 253 2.46 10.27 22.26
N VAL A 254 2.88 9.37 21.37
CA VAL A 254 4.20 9.37 20.71
C VAL A 254 4.12 8.87 19.27
N ALA A 255 4.96 9.43 18.40
CA ALA A 255 5.25 8.85 17.09
C ALA A 255 6.34 7.77 17.23
N ILE A 256 6.23 6.66 16.50
CA ILE A 256 7.08 5.48 16.66
C ILE A 256 7.89 5.20 15.40
N ASN A 257 9.19 4.93 15.56
CA ASN A 257 10.03 4.37 14.49
C ASN A 257 10.72 3.08 14.99
N LEU A 258 10.87 2.10 14.10
CA LEU A 258 11.61 0.87 14.34
C LEU A 258 12.71 0.72 13.29
N THR A 259 13.88 0.25 13.72
CA THR A 259 14.96 -0.18 12.82
C THR A 259 15.47 -1.54 13.24
N SER A 260 15.71 -2.43 12.28
CA SER A 260 16.22 -3.79 12.43
C SER A 260 17.46 -3.99 11.55
N ASP A 261 18.32 -4.95 11.89
CA ASP A 261 19.48 -5.35 11.09
C ASP A 261 19.11 -6.31 9.94
N ILE A 262 18.02 -7.07 10.11
CA ILE A 262 17.41 -7.94 9.10
C ILE A 262 15.94 -7.56 8.85
N GLY A 263 15.38 -8.03 7.74
CA GLY A 263 13.96 -7.86 7.42
C GLY A 263 13.03 -8.43 8.49
N ILE A 264 12.01 -7.66 8.86
CA ILE A 264 10.96 -7.99 9.84
C ILE A 264 9.59 -7.57 9.29
N VAL A 265 8.53 -7.84 10.05
CA VAL A 265 7.22 -7.15 9.91
C VAL A 265 6.82 -6.59 11.27
N ALA A 266 6.20 -5.40 11.30
CA ALA A 266 5.73 -4.77 12.54
C ALA A 266 4.26 -4.32 12.45
N GLU A 267 3.53 -4.50 13.55
CA GLU A 267 2.16 -4.02 13.77
C GLU A 267 2.05 -3.26 15.10
N ARG A 268 1.16 -2.28 15.17
CA ARG A 268 0.90 -1.47 16.37
C ARG A 268 -0.56 -1.62 16.85
N PRO A 269 -0.86 -2.60 17.72
CA PRO A 269 -2.12 -2.57 18.45
C PRO A 269 -2.16 -1.43 19.48
N LEU A 270 -3.33 -0.82 19.58
CA LEU A 270 -3.73 0.10 20.64
C LEU A 270 -5.03 -0.41 21.27
N TYR A 271 -5.05 -0.54 22.58
CA TYR A 271 -6.26 -0.79 23.37
C TYR A 271 -6.57 0.46 24.20
N PHE A 272 -7.84 0.89 24.30
CA PHE A 272 -8.19 2.09 25.07
C PHE A 272 -9.54 2.00 25.82
N SER A 273 -9.62 2.79 26.90
CA SER A 273 -10.79 2.99 27.76
C SER A 273 -10.74 4.41 28.34
N ALA A 274 -11.27 5.38 27.60
CA ALA A 274 -11.14 6.81 27.87
C ALA A 274 -12.50 7.54 27.86
N ASN A 275 -12.53 8.81 28.26
CA ASN A 275 -13.71 9.66 28.10
C ASN A 275 -13.47 10.68 26.97
N ILE A 276 -14.21 10.52 25.88
CA ILE A 276 -14.08 11.24 24.61
C ILE A 276 -15.43 11.92 24.32
N PRO A 277 -15.65 13.18 24.75
CA PRO A 277 -16.97 13.80 24.76
C PRO A 277 -17.66 13.87 23.38
N ALA A 278 -16.92 14.22 22.32
CA ALA A 278 -17.46 14.29 20.96
C ALA A 278 -17.89 12.91 20.42
N ALA A 279 -17.17 11.84 20.80
CA ALA A 279 -17.53 10.45 20.53
C ALA A 279 -18.67 9.91 21.42
N GLY A 280 -19.29 10.73 22.26
CA GLY A 280 -20.45 10.37 23.08
C GLY A 280 -20.17 10.08 24.57
N GLY A 281 -18.93 10.26 25.05
CA GLY A 281 -18.57 10.11 26.47
C GLY A 281 -17.56 9.00 26.74
N ALA A 282 -17.87 8.08 27.66
CA ALA A 282 -16.95 7.01 28.05
C ALA A 282 -16.86 5.92 26.97
N THR A 283 -15.80 5.97 26.15
CA THR A 283 -15.56 5.07 25.01
C THR A 283 -14.46 4.07 25.32
N LYS A 284 -14.72 2.80 25.02
CA LYS A 284 -13.75 1.71 24.98
C LYS A 284 -13.62 1.17 23.57
N GLY A 285 -12.44 0.71 23.21
CA GLY A 285 -12.19 0.09 21.91
C GLY A 285 -10.75 -0.38 21.78
N ALA A 286 -10.42 -0.83 20.58
CA ALA A 286 -9.07 -1.17 20.18
C ALA A 286 -8.93 -1.04 18.67
N ALA A 287 -7.70 -0.91 18.19
CA ALA A 287 -7.37 -0.97 16.78
C ALA A 287 -5.95 -1.52 16.62
N SER A 288 -5.56 -1.91 15.41
CA SER A 288 -4.21 -2.37 15.09
C SER A 288 -3.92 -2.02 13.62
N VAL A 289 -2.66 -1.75 13.30
CA VAL A 289 -2.22 -1.38 11.95
C VAL A 289 -0.87 -2.02 11.64
N VAL A 290 -0.66 -2.45 10.38
CA VAL A 290 0.67 -2.77 9.84
C VAL A 290 1.42 -1.46 9.61
N GLY A 291 2.68 -1.38 10.03
CA GLY A 291 3.44 -0.13 9.98
C GLY A 291 3.84 0.33 8.57
N ALA A 292 3.97 1.65 8.38
CA ALA A 292 4.50 2.23 7.16
C ALA A 292 6.00 1.91 7.02
N THR A 293 6.45 1.51 5.84
CA THR A 293 7.89 1.23 5.58
C THR A 293 8.70 2.50 5.25
N GLY A 294 8.06 3.66 5.13
CA GLY A 294 8.72 4.95 4.94
C GLY A 294 7.77 6.14 5.11
N PRO A 295 8.27 7.35 5.40
CA PRO A 295 7.48 8.59 5.35
C PRO A 295 7.19 8.99 3.90
N GLY A 296 5.94 9.40 3.63
CA GLY A 296 5.42 9.80 2.33
C GLY A 296 5.12 11.29 2.23
N SER A 297 5.00 11.78 0.99
CA SER A 297 4.62 13.16 0.66
C SER A 297 3.12 13.31 0.32
N ASP A 298 2.38 12.21 0.26
CA ASP A 298 0.94 12.15 -0.03
C ASP A 298 0.35 10.92 0.66
N TRP A 299 -0.85 11.06 1.23
CA TRP A 299 -1.52 10.05 2.06
C TRP A 299 -3.03 10.17 1.91
N LEU A 300 -3.70 9.09 1.51
CA LEU A 300 -5.11 9.07 1.10
C LEU A 300 -5.96 8.20 2.04
N PHE A 301 -7.22 8.60 2.23
CA PHE A 301 -8.14 8.04 3.23
C PHE A 301 -9.62 8.14 2.78
N ALA A 302 -10.33 7.02 2.70
CA ALA A 302 -11.68 6.89 2.12
C ALA A 302 -12.86 6.77 3.11
N GLU A 303 -12.71 6.20 4.30
CA GLU A 303 -13.64 6.43 5.43
C GLU A 303 -13.55 7.92 5.86
N GLY A 304 -14.36 8.31 6.84
CA GLY A 304 -14.29 9.55 7.62
C GLY A 304 -15.69 9.93 8.08
N HIS A 305 -15.87 10.23 9.36
CA HIS A 305 -17.17 10.60 9.91
C HIS A 305 -17.09 11.57 11.10
N THR A 306 -17.75 12.71 10.95
CA THR A 306 -17.80 13.83 11.90
C THR A 306 -19.19 14.05 12.52
N GLY A 307 -20.09 13.08 12.34
CA GLY A 307 -21.45 13.10 12.89
C GLY A 307 -21.53 12.91 14.42
N THR A 308 -22.76 12.97 14.95
CA THR A 308 -23.01 12.85 16.40
C THR A 308 -22.49 11.52 16.97
N ASN A 309 -21.74 11.60 18.07
CA ASN A 309 -21.02 10.49 18.71
C ASN A 309 -19.85 9.92 17.89
N PHE A 310 -19.20 10.75 17.06
CA PHE A 310 -17.91 10.44 16.42
C PHE A 310 -16.87 11.52 16.74
N GLN A 311 -15.62 11.12 16.90
CA GLN A 311 -14.44 11.98 16.86
C GLN A 311 -13.40 11.36 15.93
N GLU A 312 -12.99 12.09 14.90
CA GLU A 312 -11.96 11.70 13.93
C GLU A 312 -10.75 12.63 14.06
N TYR A 313 -9.55 12.05 14.05
CA TYR A 313 -8.27 12.74 13.96
C TYR A 313 -7.46 12.19 12.80
N LEU A 314 -6.72 13.07 12.12
CA LEU A 314 -5.57 12.68 11.32
C LEU A 314 -4.31 12.99 12.14
N VAL A 315 -3.55 11.95 12.48
CA VAL A 315 -2.33 12.02 13.27
C VAL A 315 -1.15 12.06 12.30
N LEU A 316 -0.52 13.23 12.19
CA LEU A 316 0.61 13.47 11.28
C LEU A 316 1.92 13.42 12.07
N ALA A 317 2.85 12.54 11.72
CA ALA A 317 4.14 12.37 12.40
C ALA A 317 5.34 12.73 11.54
N ASN A 318 6.27 13.51 12.13
CA ASN A 318 7.49 13.99 11.51
C ASN A 318 8.71 13.45 12.26
N PHE A 319 9.51 12.63 11.57
CA PHE A 319 10.70 11.95 12.13
C PHE A 319 12.01 12.69 11.84
N THR A 320 11.97 13.98 11.50
CA THR A 320 13.15 14.79 11.18
C THR A 320 13.31 16.01 12.09
N TYR A 321 14.44 16.70 11.97
CA TYR A 321 14.79 17.90 12.73
C TYR A 321 14.21 19.21 12.18
N ALA A 322 13.50 19.18 11.04
CA ALA A 322 12.83 20.34 10.46
C ALA A 322 11.30 20.18 10.55
N SER A 323 10.56 21.26 10.79
CA SER A 323 9.10 21.25 10.74
C SER A 323 8.58 20.90 9.34
N ALA A 324 7.55 20.07 9.23
CA ALA A 324 6.89 19.77 7.96
C ALA A 324 5.70 20.71 7.74
N SER A 325 5.56 21.22 6.51
CA SER A 325 4.34 21.87 6.05
C SER A 325 3.49 20.87 5.29
N ALA A 326 2.26 20.66 5.75
CA ALA A 326 1.29 19.76 5.12
C ALA A 326 -0.04 20.45 4.83
N LYS A 327 -0.74 19.95 3.81
CA LYS A 327 -2.10 20.33 3.41
C LYS A 327 -3.02 19.16 3.73
N VAL A 328 -3.95 19.35 4.66
CA VAL A 328 -5.05 18.41 4.87
C VAL A 328 -6.23 18.86 4.03
N LYS A 329 -6.48 18.14 2.94
CA LYS A 329 -7.62 18.35 2.03
C LYS A 329 -8.73 17.38 2.43
N LEU A 330 -9.92 17.91 2.69
CA LEU A 330 -11.11 17.15 3.05
C LEU A 330 -12.09 17.12 1.88
N LEU A 331 -12.63 15.94 1.57
CA LEU A 331 -13.54 15.67 0.45
C LEU A 331 -14.90 15.20 0.98
N TYR A 332 -15.98 15.86 0.57
CA TYR A 332 -17.34 15.62 1.07
C TYR A 332 -18.24 14.92 0.03
N THR A 333 -19.33 14.28 0.47
CA THR A 333 -20.20 13.47 -0.42
C THR A 333 -20.99 14.31 -1.44
N ASN A 334 -21.05 15.62 -1.25
CA ASN A 334 -21.66 16.60 -2.17
C ASN A 334 -20.65 17.21 -3.16
N GLY A 335 -19.39 16.75 -3.19
CA GLY A 335 -18.33 17.33 -4.01
C GLY A 335 -17.77 18.67 -3.50
N SER A 336 -18.19 19.11 -2.31
CA SER A 336 -17.52 20.22 -1.62
C SER A 336 -16.16 19.74 -1.09
N THR A 337 -15.18 20.64 -1.05
CA THR A 337 -13.86 20.38 -0.45
C THR A 337 -13.40 21.59 0.36
N GLN A 338 -12.47 21.36 1.29
CA GLN A 338 -11.67 22.41 1.92
C GLN A 338 -10.24 21.94 2.15
N THR A 339 -9.28 22.86 2.32
CA THR A 339 -7.87 22.51 2.51
C THR A 339 -7.22 23.36 3.60
N VAL A 340 -6.86 22.71 4.71
CA VAL A 340 -6.22 23.36 5.85
C VAL A 340 -4.70 23.16 5.78
N LEU A 341 -3.94 24.23 5.96
CA LEU A 341 -2.48 24.17 6.13
C LEU A 341 -2.16 23.87 7.60
N VAL A 342 -1.30 22.88 7.83
CA VAL A 342 -0.83 22.49 9.16
C VAL A 342 0.70 22.38 9.19
N THR A 343 1.28 22.69 10.34
CA THR A 343 2.72 22.56 10.58
C THR A 343 2.96 21.42 11.55
N VAL A 344 3.62 20.35 11.10
CA VAL A 344 3.99 19.22 11.95
C VAL A 344 5.35 19.51 12.58
N PRO A 345 5.46 19.69 13.91
CA PRO A 345 6.73 20.01 14.57
C PRO A 345 7.77 18.90 14.36
N PRO A 346 9.07 19.22 14.40
CA PRO A 346 10.14 18.23 14.25
C PRO A 346 10.09 17.18 15.36
N LEU A 347 10.52 15.96 15.08
CA LEU A 347 10.58 14.82 16.00
C LEU A 347 9.33 14.69 16.89
N SER A 348 8.15 14.77 16.28
CA SER A 348 6.86 14.83 16.98
C SER A 348 5.69 14.51 16.05
N LEU A 349 4.52 14.28 16.66
CA LEU A 349 3.23 14.23 15.98
C LEU A 349 2.44 15.55 16.09
N TYR A 350 1.40 15.67 15.27
CA TYR A 350 0.36 16.69 15.30
C TYR A 350 -1.01 16.03 15.06
N ASN A 351 -1.97 16.25 15.96
CA ASN A 351 -3.35 15.78 15.82
C ASN A 351 -4.19 16.84 15.08
N PHE A 352 -4.60 16.57 13.85
CA PHE A 352 -5.57 17.38 13.12
C PHE A 352 -7.00 16.91 13.44
N ASP A 353 -7.80 17.76 14.08
CA ASP A 353 -9.19 17.49 14.44
C ASP A 353 -10.13 17.71 13.24
N VAL A 354 -10.65 16.61 12.69
CA VAL A 354 -11.52 16.64 11.51
C VAL A 354 -12.93 17.14 11.88
N ASN A 355 -13.40 16.87 13.11
CA ASN A 355 -14.66 17.42 13.61
C ASN A 355 -14.58 18.95 13.80
N TYR A 356 -13.44 19.47 14.26
CA TYR A 356 -13.23 20.92 14.32
C TYR A 356 -13.28 21.57 12.93
N ALA A 357 -12.63 20.96 11.93
CA ALA A 357 -12.67 21.43 10.54
C ALA A 357 -14.07 21.33 9.90
N TYR A 358 -14.85 20.30 10.25
CA TYR A 358 -16.28 20.20 9.88
C TYR A 358 -17.12 21.32 10.50
N ALA A 359 -16.87 21.68 11.77
CA ALA A 359 -17.60 22.74 12.48
C ALA A 359 -17.19 24.16 12.07
N HIS A 360 -15.99 24.34 11.51
CA HIS A 360 -15.43 25.65 11.10
C HIS A 360 -15.00 25.63 9.61
N PRO A 361 -15.94 25.42 8.67
CA PRO A 361 -15.60 25.26 7.26
C PRO A 361 -15.05 26.54 6.63
N GLN A 362 -14.12 26.39 5.69
CA GLN A 362 -13.61 27.50 4.87
C GLN A 362 -14.74 28.15 4.03
N PRO A 363 -14.65 29.46 3.71
CA PRO A 363 -15.66 30.14 2.90
C PRO A 363 -15.93 29.44 1.57
N GLY A 364 -17.20 29.07 1.32
CA GLY A 364 -17.63 28.32 0.15
C GLY A 364 -17.68 26.80 0.33
N CYS A 365 -17.07 26.24 1.38
CA CYS A 365 -17.22 24.83 1.74
C CYS A 365 -18.56 24.61 2.45
N THR A 366 -19.32 23.60 2.00
CA THR A 366 -20.53 23.10 2.66
C THR A 366 -20.28 21.65 3.07
N PRO A 367 -19.75 21.39 4.28
CA PRO A 367 -19.27 20.07 4.65
C PRO A 367 -20.41 19.08 4.92
N THR A 368 -20.16 17.80 4.67
CA THR A 368 -21.04 16.68 5.03
C THR A 368 -20.45 15.87 6.18
N THR A 369 -21.27 15.20 6.99
CA THR A 369 -20.78 14.43 8.14
C THR A 369 -19.86 13.28 7.71
N SER A 370 -20.16 12.59 6.62
CA SER A 370 -19.19 11.69 5.98
C SER A 370 -18.16 12.49 5.18
N VAL A 371 -16.88 12.23 5.43
CA VAL A 371 -15.71 12.93 4.89
C VAL A 371 -14.65 11.92 4.45
N ALA A 372 -13.71 12.33 3.61
CA ALA A 372 -12.54 11.57 3.15
C ALA A 372 -11.36 12.56 3.11
N ALA A 373 -10.11 12.07 3.16
CA ALA A 373 -8.95 12.93 3.32
C ALA A 373 -7.80 12.63 2.35
N GLU A 374 -7.02 13.67 2.08
CA GLU A 374 -5.79 13.64 1.28
C GLU A 374 -4.79 14.58 1.98
N VAL A 375 -3.65 14.05 2.41
CA VAL A 375 -2.66 14.77 3.23
C VAL A 375 -1.33 14.85 2.48
N THR A 376 -1.10 15.96 1.79
CA THR A 376 0.13 16.20 1.03
C THR A 376 1.13 17.05 1.82
N ALA A 377 2.41 16.68 1.80
CA ALA A 377 3.49 17.35 2.52
C ALA A 377 4.64 17.72 1.57
N SER A 378 5.16 18.95 1.67
CA SER A 378 6.14 19.47 0.69
C SER A 378 7.58 19.07 0.98
N THR A 379 7.97 19.03 2.26
CA THR A 379 9.23 18.50 2.83
C THR A 379 9.27 18.86 4.32
N PRO A 380 9.87 18.05 5.20
CA PRO A 380 10.13 16.60 5.01
C PRO A 380 8.85 15.81 4.73
N SER A 381 9.01 14.58 4.25
CA SER A 381 7.93 13.59 4.21
C SER A 381 7.52 13.18 5.63
N ILE A 382 6.24 12.84 5.80
CA ILE A 382 5.61 12.49 7.09
C ILE A 382 4.97 11.10 7.02
N VAL A 383 4.53 10.56 8.16
CA VAL A 383 3.60 9.42 8.21
C VAL A 383 2.26 9.91 8.73
N VAL A 384 1.15 9.37 8.22
CA VAL A 384 -0.19 9.80 8.61
C VAL A 384 -1.06 8.59 8.93
N GLU A 385 -1.70 8.63 10.10
CA GLU A 385 -2.74 7.69 10.53
C GLU A 385 -4.07 8.42 10.72
N ARG A 386 -5.18 7.81 10.33
CA ARG A 386 -6.49 8.19 10.85
C ARG A 386 -6.69 7.46 12.15
N VAL A 387 -7.12 8.17 13.20
CA VAL A 387 -7.65 7.59 14.43
C VAL A 387 -9.08 8.07 14.60
N MET A 388 -10.03 7.15 14.79
CA MET A 388 -11.44 7.47 14.98
C MET A 388 -12.01 6.81 16.24
N TYR A 389 -12.91 7.51 16.93
CA TYR A 389 -13.58 7.06 18.16
C TYR A 389 -15.09 7.27 18.04
N PHE A 390 -15.91 6.31 18.47
CA PHE A 390 -17.36 6.36 18.22
C PHE A 390 -18.24 5.64 19.25
N HIS A 391 -19.51 6.04 19.28
CA HIS A 391 -20.63 5.18 19.69
C HIS A 391 -21.60 5.01 18.52
N PHE A 392 -21.41 3.96 17.71
CA PHE A 392 -22.14 3.75 16.46
C PHE A 392 -23.57 3.20 16.67
N GLY A 393 -24.51 3.73 15.87
CA GLY A 393 -25.86 3.19 15.70
C GLY A 393 -26.78 3.26 16.92
N PRO A 394 -28.03 2.75 16.81
CA PRO A 394 -29.01 2.78 17.90
C PRO A 394 -28.59 2.00 19.15
N GLN A 395 -27.71 1.01 18.97
CA GLN A 395 -27.16 0.17 20.04
C GLN A 395 -26.02 0.88 20.81
N LYS A 396 -25.53 2.04 20.32
CA LYS A 396 -24.36 2.76 20.85
C LYS A 396 -23.12 1.86 20.99
N ILE A 397 -22.75 1.21 19.89
CA ILE A 397 -21.55 0.36 19.79
C ILE A 397 -20.32 1.23 20.05
N SER A 398 -19.77 1.14 21.26
CA SER A 398 -18.55 1.81 21.67
C SER A 398 -17.37 1.21 20.94
N GLY A 399 -16.54 2.03 20.30
CA GLY A 399 -15.33 1.57 19.66
C GLY A 399 -14.41 2.68 19.17
N GLY A 400 -13.40 2.25 18.42
CA GLY A 400 -12.56 3.10 17.59
C GLY A 400 -11.98 2.29 16.45
N SER A 401 -11.45 2.97 15.44
CA SER A 401 -10.72 2.39 14.30
C SER A 401 -9.47 3.23 14.02
N ASP A 402 -8.51 2.63 13.32
CA ASP A 402 -7.18 3.19 13.11
C ASP A 402 -6.61 2.63 11.80
N VAL A 403 -6.13 3.49 10.89
CA VAL A 403 -5.53 3.09 9.61
C VAL A 403 -4.35 3.99 9.26
N ILE A 404 -3.23 3.39 8.82
CA ILE A 404 -2.21 4.10 8.05
C ILE A 404 -2.80 4.39 6.65
N GLY A 405 -2.67 5.64 6.18
CA GLY A 405 -3.20 6.05 4.88
C GLY A 405 -2.55 5.33 3.70
N GLU A 406 -3.21 5.34 2.54
CA GLU A 406 -2.58 4.86 1.31
C GLU A 406 -1.54 5.88 0.85
N ALA A 407 -0.29 5.45 0.67
CA ALA A 407 0.78 6.31 0.18
C ALA A 407 0.49 6.74 -1.28
N GLY A 408 0.22 8.03 -1.47
CA GLY A 408 -0.23 8.60 -2.73
C GLY A 408 0.88 8.97 -3.71
N PRO A 409 0.53 9.48 -4.91
CA PRO A 409 -0.84 9.77 -5.36
C PRO A 409 -1.63 8.52 -5.76
N ALA A 410 -2.96 8.66 -5.82
CA ALA A 410 -3.92 7.59 -6.07
C ALA A 410 -3.63 6.86 -7.41
N SER A 411 -3.01 5.69 -7.30
CA SER A 411 -2.39 4.98 -8.43
C SER A 411 -3.03 3.62 -8.73
N HIS A 412 -3.89 3.12 -7.85
CA HIS A 412 -4.52 1.81 -7.98
C HIS A 412 -5.97 1.89 -8.46
N ASN A 413 -6.40 0.86 -9.20
CA ASN A 413 -7.75 0.73 -9.74
C ASN A 413 -8.48 -0.53 -9.27
N LEU A 414 -7.82 -1.44 -8.56
CA LEU A 414 -8.39 -2.67 -8.02
C LEU A 414 -7.99 -2.80 -6.54
N TYR A 415 -8.98 -3.08 -5.68
CA TYR A 415 -8.82 -3.33 -4.24
C TYR A 415 -9.54 -4.63 -3.88
N ASN A 416 -8.94 -5.43 -2.99
CA ASN A 416 -9.56 -6.65 -2.46
C ASN A 416 -9.53 -6.68 -0.92
N PHE A 417 -10.55 -7.30 -0.33
CA PHE A 417 -10.74 -7.44 1.11
C PHE A 417 -11.14 -8.87 1.47
N ALA A 418 -10.51 -9.46 2.48
CA ALA A 418 -10.67 -10.84 2.90
C ALA A 418 -11.61 -11.03 4.11
N GLU A 419 -11.70 -10.11 5.07
CA GLU A 419 -12.75 -10.16 6.11
C GLU A 419 -14.02 -9.41 5.68
N GLY A 420 -15.13 -9.85 6.27
CA GLY A 420 -16.44 -9.23 6.15
C GLY A 420 -17.51 -10.16 6.72
N PHE A 421 -18.49 -9.58 7.42
CA PHE A 421 -19.62 -10.32 7.98
C PHE A 421 -20.84 -9.42 8.13
N VAL A 422 -21.98 -9.87 7.65
CA VAL A 422 -23.24 -9.11 7.60
C VAL A 422 -24.28 -9.78 8.50
N SER A 423 -24.78 -9.06 9.51
CA SER A 423 -25.86 -9.55 10.39
C SER A 423 -26.65 -8.42 11.05
N SER A 424 -27.53 -8.75 12.01
CA SER A 424 -28.20 -7.76 12.86
C SER A 424 -27.29 -7.17 13.96
N THR A 425 -26.09 -7.72 14.15
CA THR A 425 -25.07 -7.22 15.09
C THR A 425 -23.73 -6.91 14.42
N PHE A 426 -23.67 -6.95 13.09
CA PHE A 426 -22.50 -6.56 12.30
C PHE A 426 -22.98 -5.70 11.13
N THR A 427 -22.57 -4.44 11.09
CA THR A 427 -22.86 -3.51 9.98
C THR A 427 -21.57 -3.22 9.24
N GLU A 428 -21.50 -3.64 7.99
CA GLU A 428 -20.32 -3.50 7.13
C GLU A 428 -20.57 -2.47 6.04
N PHE A 429 -19.59 -1.61 5.83
CA PHE A 429 -19.59 -0.62 4.78
C PHE A 429 -18.35 -0.79 3.89
N LEU A 430 -18.49 -0.36 2.65
CA LEU A 430 -17.37 -0.02 1.78
C LEU A 430 -17.40 1.48 1.56
N THR A 431 -16.26 2.13 1.74
CA THR A 431 -16.08 3.56 1.52
C THR A 431 -15.13 3.79 0.36
N LEU A 432 -15.43 4.80 -0.47
CA LEU A 432 -14.73 5.05 -1.72
C LEU A 432 -14.38 6.52 -1.83
N GLN A 433 -13.10 6.85 -2.01
CA GLN A 433 -12.63 8.20 -2.33
C GLN A 433 -12.33 8.30 -3.82
N ASN A 434 -12.79 9.38 -4.46
CA ASN A 434 -12.38 9.75 -5.80
C ASN A 434 -11.67 11.12 -5.75
N PRO A 435 -10.32 11.15 -5.72
CA PRO A 435 -9.56 12.40 -5.69
C PRO A 435 -9.49 13.07 -7.06
N ASN A 436 -9.90 12.39 -8.14
CA ASN A 436 -9.77 12.85 -9.52
C ASN A 436 -10.72 14.02 -9.85
N THR A 437 -10.39 14.77 -10.90
CA THR A 437 -11.22 15.84 -11.47
C THR A 437 -12.42 15.34 -12.29
N SER A 438 -12.53 14.03 -12.51
CA SER A 438 -13.61 13.34 -13.22
C SER A 438 -14.33 12.37 -12.28
N ALA A 439 -15.62 12.11 -12.53
CA ALA A 439 -16.35 11.05 -11.82
C ALA A 439 -15.85 9.66 -12.25
N GLU A 440 -15.82 8.71 -11.32
CA GLU A 440 -15.36 7.33 -11.52
C GLU A 440 -16.47 6.35 -11.10
N THR A 441 -16.51 5.15 -11.67
CA THR A 441 -17.50 4.11 -11.30
C THR A 441 -16.79 2.86 -10.79
N ALA A 442 -16.97 2.55 -9.50
CA ALA A 442 -16.48 1.32 -8.90
C ALA A 442 -17.45 0.16 -9.20
N THR A 443 -16.93 -0.92 -9.77
CA THR A 443 -17.60 -2.22 -9.82
C THR A 443 -17.26 -2.98 -8.53
N ILE A 444 -18.26 -3.35 -7.74
CA ILE A 444 -18.08 -4.01 -6.44
C ILE A 444 -18.66 -5.42 -6.54
N ALA A 445 -17.81 -6.43 -6.37
CA ALA A 445 -18.20 -7.84 -6.30
C ALA A 445 -18.05 -8.37 -4.86
N MET A 446 -19.01 -9.18 -4.42
CA MET A 446 -19.17 -9.65 -3.04
C MET A 446 -19.15 -11.19 -3.04
N TYR A 447 -18.24 -11.80 -2.28
CA TYR A 447 -17.97 -13.24 -2.30
C TYR A 447 -18.14 -13.88 -0.92
N SER A 448 -18.65 -15.10 -0.88
CA SER A 448 -18.83 -15.91 0.34
C SER A 448 -18.02 -17.21 0.26
N SER A 449 -18.12 -18.07 1.27
CA SER A 449 -17.62 -19.45 1.17
C SER A 449 -18.32 -20.26 0.06
N GLY A 450 -19.54 -19.89 -0.31
CA GLY A 450 -20.31 -20.44 -1.43
C GLY A 450 -20.07 -19.77 -2.79
N GLY A 451 -19.10 -18.85 -2.89
CA GLY A 451 -18.79 -18.10 -4.11
C GLY A 451 -19.42 -16.72 -4.19
N LEU A 452 -19.43 -16.14 -5.40
CA LEU A 452 -19.98 -14.81 -5.70
C LEU A 452 -21.47 -14.71 -5.29
N LEU A 453 -21.75 -13.81 -4.35
CA LEU A 453 -23.09 -13.46 -3.90
C LEU A 453 -23.76 -12.42 -4.84
N LYS A 454 -23.01 -11.36 -5.17
CA LYS A 454 -23.55 -10.17 -5.81
C LYS A 454 -22.47 -9.36 -6.51
N THR A 455 -22.86 -8.66 -7.58
CA THR A 455 -22.10 -7.53 -8.13
C THR A 455 -23.02 -6.31 -8.20
N ILE A 456 -22.48 -5.13 -7.92
CA ILE A 456 -23.12 -3.81 -8.06
C ILE A 456 -22.12 -2.81 -8.66
N SER A 457 -22.62 -1.63 -9.05
CA SER A 457 -21.78 -0.50 -9.47
C SER A 457 -22.10 0.73 -8.62
N GLN A 458 -21.07 1.46 -8.19
CA GLN A 458 -21.18 2.69 -7.42
C GLN A 458 -20.47 3.84 -8.16
N LEU A 459 -21.24 4.86 -8.56
CA LEU A 459 -20.69 6.11 -9.08
C LEU A 459 -20.11 6.94 -7.92
N VAL A 460 -18.90 7.47 -8.09
CA VAL A 460 -18.26 8.39 -7.15
C VAL A 460 -17.93 9.69 -7.92
N PRO A 461 -18.63 10.80 -7.66
CA PRO A 461 -18.37 12.07 -8.34
C PRO A 461 -16.92 12.55 -8.20
N ALA A 462 -16.49 13.46 -9.07
CA ALA A 462 -15.17 14.10 -8.99
C ALA A 462 -14.93 14.75 -7.61
N GLN A 463 -13.70 14.66 -7.11
CA GLN A 463 -13.23 15.26 -5.85
C GLN A 463 -14.18 15.00 -4.66
N SER A 464 -14.71 13.78 -4.56
CA SER A 464 -15.74 13.42 -3.60
C SER A 464 -15.55 12.01 -3.03
N ARG A 465 -16.55 11.52 -2.30
CA ARG A 465 -16.56 10.17 -1.73
C ARG A 465 -17.95 9.55 -1.77
N ALA A 466 -18.00 8.22 -1.67
CA ALA A 466 -19.23 7.44 -1.46
C ALA A 466 -19.09 6.51 -0.24
N THR A 467 -20.23 6.10 0.32
CA THR A 467 -20.32 4.99 1.28
C THR A 467 -21.41 4.04 0.81
N VAL A 468 -21.08 2.76 0.70
CA VAL A 468 -21.98 1.66 0.33
C VAL A 468 -22.20 0.81 1.58
N ASN A 469 -23.45 0.62 1.99
CA ASN A 469 -23.79 -0.30 3.08
C ASN A 469 -23.93 -1.72 2.52
N ILE A 470 -23.03 -2.64 2.91
CA ILE A 470 -22.95 -4.00 2.37
C ILE A 470 -24.11 -4.87 2.86
N ASN A 471 -24.67 -4.57 4.05
CA ASN A 471 -25.86 -5.25 4.58
C ASN A 471 -27.12 -5.10 3.70
N ASN A 472 -27.15 -4.13 2.78
CA ASN A 472 -28.25 -3.98 1.82
C ASN A 472 -28.19 -4.97 0.64
N PHE A 473 -27.08 -5.69 0.47
CA PHE A 473 -26.80 -6.52 -0.70
C PHE A 473 -26.46 -7.99 -0.37
N VAL A 474 -26.04 -8.25 0.87
CA VAL A 474 -25.67 -9.58 1.38
C VAL A 474 -26.74 -10.10 2.36
N PRO A 475 -27.17 -11.37 2.28
CA PRO A 475 -28.11 -11.94 3.25
C PRO A 475 -27.56 -11.94 4.69
N LEU A 476 -28.39 -11.64 5.68
CA LEU A 476 -27.97 -11.65 7.09
C LEU A 476 -27.50 -13.04 7.54
N GLY A 477 -26.45 -13.06 8.36
CA GLY A 477 -25.78 -14.29 8.80
C GLY A 477 -24.77 -14.83 7.79
N LYS A 478 -24.22 -13.97 6.92
CA LYS A 478 -23.21 -14.33 5.92
C LYS A 478 -21.91 -13.60 6.10
N GLU A 479 -20.85 -14.38 5.92
CA GLU A 479 -19.51 -13.93 5.64
C GLU A 479 -19.39 -13.36 4.21
N VAL A 480 -18.59 -12.31 4.06
CA VAL A 480 -18.34 -11.63 2.79
C VAL A 480 -16.86 -11.26 2.63
N SER A 481 -16.40 -11.22 1.39
CA SER A 481 -15.14 -10.64 0.91
C SER A 481 -15.46 -9.76 -0.28
N LEU A 482 -14.69 -8.71 -0.50
CA LEU A 482 -14.98 -7.69 -1.50
C LEU A 482 -13.88 -7.62 -2.56
N SER A 483 -14.27 -7.42 -3.82
CA SER A 483 -13.40 -6.94 -4.91
C SER A 483 -13.98 -5.65 -5.47
N VAL A 484 -13.15 -4.62 -5.62
CA VAL A 484 -13.56 -3.26 -5.97
C VAL A 484 -12.70 -2.76 -7.13
N GLN A 485 -13.30 -2.61 -8.31
CA GLN A 485 -12.60 -2.27 -9.55
C GLN A 485 -13.14 -0.95 -10.14
N ALA A 486 -12.31 0.10 -10.18
CA ALA A 486 -12.56 1.30 -10.96
C ALA A 486 -12.62 0.96 -12.47
N GLN A 487 -13.46 1.65 -13.22
CA GLN A 487 -13.70 1.39 -14.64
C GLN A 487 -12.85 2.25 -15.59
N SER A 488 -12.51 3.50 -15.21
CA SER A 488 -11.81 4.44 -16.11
C SER A 488 -10.46 4.98 -15.58
N GLY A 489 -10.25 4.99 -14.27
CA GLY A 489 -9.07 5.56 -13.61
C GLY A 489 -8.81 4.92 -12.26
N THR A 490 -8.51 5.73 -11.24
CA THR A 490 -8.14 5.28 -9.89
C THR A 490 -9.17 5.71 -8.85
N LEU A 491 -9.23 4.99 -7.74
CA LEU A 491 -10.00 5.31 -6.53
C LEU A 491 -9.21 4.84 -5.31
N ILE A 492 -9.65 5.16 -4.09
CA ILE A 492 -9.19 4.52 -2.84
C ILE A 492 -10.39 3.86 -2.19
N ALA A 493 -10.18 2.69 -1.57
CA ALA A 493 -11.23 1.90 -0.93
C ALA A 493 -10.86 1.47 0.50
N GLU A 494 -11.73 1.77 1.46
CA GLU A 494 -11.65 1.37 2.87
C GLU A 494 -12.90 0.58 3.29
N ARG A 495 -12.74 -0.48 4.09
CA ARG A 495 -13.83 -1.37 4.55
C ARG A 495 -14.07 -1.24 6.06
N PRO A 496 -14.81 -0.21 6.50
CA PRO A 496 -15.18 -0.09 7.90
C PRO A 496 -16.36 -0.98 8.28
N MET A 497 -16.25 -1.60 9.46
CA MET A 497 -17.22 -2.56 9.99
C MET A 497 -17.47 -2.30 11.48
N TYR A 498 -18.74 -2.25 11.90
CA TYR A 498 -19.17 -1.93 13.25
C TYR A 498 -19.96 -3.12 13.84
N PHE A 499 -19.56 -3.63 15.01
CA PHE A 499 -19.99 -4.96 15.47
C PHE A 499 -20.30 -5.08 16.97
N ILE A 500 -21.14 -6.07 17.29
CA ILE A 500 -21.24 -6.74 18.59
C ILE A 500 -21.10 -8.25 18.35
N LYS A 501 -20.12 -8.87 19.00
CA LYS A 501 -19.82 -10.31 18.94
C LYS A 501 -19.70 -10.87 20.37
N GLY A 502 -20.78 -11.48 20.86
CA GLY A 502 -20.86 -11.94 22.24
C GLY A 502 -20.81 -10.74 23.21
N SER A 503 -19.81 -10.71 24.09
CA SER A 503 -19.53 -9.56 24.97
C SER A 503 -18.67 -8.47 24.32
N SER A 504 -18.06 -8.73 23.15
CA SER A 504 -17.14 -7.80 22.49
C SER A 504 -17.90 -6.83 21.59
N GLN A 505 -17.53 -5.55 21.60
CA GLN A 505 -18.10 -4.53 20.73
C GLN A 505 -17.03 -3.58 20.20
N GLY A 506 -17.26 -2.98 19.03
CA GLY A 506 -16.35 -2.00 18.47
C GLY A 506 -16.55 -1.82 16.98
N GLY A 507 -15.46 -1.47 16.30
CA GLY A 507 -15.38 -1.52 14.85
C GLY A 507 -13.95 -1.72 14.40
N THR A 508 -13.79 -1.88 13.09
CA THR A 508 -12.51 -2.01 12.39
C THR A 508 -12.58 -1.17 11.14
N ASP A 509 -11.45 -0.70 10.64
CA ASP A 509 -11.32 -0.22 9.26
C ASP A 509 -10.00 -0.74 8.69
N VAL A 510 -9.94 -0.92 7.37
CA VAL A 510 -8.76 -1.37 6.63
C VAL A 510 -8.80 -0.77 5.22
N ILE A 511 -7.65 -0.30 4.74
CA ILE A 511 -7.47 -0.01 3.31
C ILE A 511 -7.38 -1.34 2.55
N GLY A 512 -8.11 -1.45 1.44
CA GLY A 512 -8.14 -2.68 0.65
C GLY A 512 -6.78 -2.98 0.01
N PHE A 513 -6.44 -4.26 -0.13
CA PHE A 513 -5.16 -4.62 -0.73
C PHE A 513 -5.23 -4.37 -2.24
N THR A 514 -4.30 -3.58 -2.76
CA THR A 514 -4.24 -3.16 -4.16
C THR A 514 -3.41 -4.07 -5.06
N GLY A 515 -2.74 -5.06 -4.47
CA GLY A 515 -1.68 -5.81 -5.13
C GLY A 515 -0.32 -5.15 -4.89
N ASP A 516 0.46 -5.70 -3.98
CA ASP A 516 1.86 -5.31 -3.78
C ASP A 516 2.65 -5.61 -5.07
N PRO A 517 3.28 -4.60 -5.72
CA PRO A 517 4.15 -4.82 -6.86
C PRO A 517 5.31 -5.80 -6.55
N SER A 518 5.60 -6.03 -5.27
CA SER A 518 6.62 -6.94 -4.72
C SER A 518 6.07 -8.32 -4.29
N ALA A 519 4.77 -8.59 -4.40
CA ALA A 519 4.20 -9.86 -3.99
C ALA A 519 4.88 -11.04 -4.73
N GLY A 520 5.51 -11.93 -3.99
CA GLY A 520 6.28 -13.05 -4.56
C GLY A 520 7.62 -12.67 -5.21
N LYS A 521 8.11 -11.42 -5.10
CA LYS A 521 9.49 -11.10 -5.48
C LYS A 521 10.47 -11.75 -4.50
N PRO A 522 11.64 -12.22 -4.97
CA PRO A 522 12.72 -12.60 -4.06
C PRO A 522 13.12 -11.41 -3.16
N PRO A 523 13.60 -11.67 -1.93
CA PRO A 523 14.35 -10.67 -1.17
C PRO A 523 15.47 -10.02 -2.00
N CYS A 524 15.99 -8.87 -1.55
CA CYS A 524 17.25 -8.33 -2.07
C CYS A 524 18.45 -9.18 -1.58
N SER A 525 18.48 -10.41 -2.09
CA SER A 525 19.34 -11.52 -1.70
C SER A 525 19.44 -12.43 -2.93
N THR A 526 20.55 -12.31 -3.65
CA THR A 526 20.88 -13.21 -4.75
C THR A 526 21.68 -14.41 -4.23
N SER A 527 21.52 -15.57 -4.84
CA SER A 527 22.46 -16.70 -4.69
C SER A 527 23.82 -16.42 -5.33
N VAL A 528 23.95 -15.34 -6.10
CA VAL A 528 25.21 -14.80 -6.60
C VAL A 528 26.02 -14.23 -5.43
N PRO A 529 27.31 -14.62 -5.25
CA PRO A 529 28.17 -14.04 -4.24
C PRO A 529 28.32 -12.52 -4.38
N PRO A 530 28.37 -11.76 -3.27
CA PRO A 530 28.70 -10.34 -3.31
C PRO A 530 30.06 -10.07 -3.95
N VAL A 531 30.14 -8.99 -4.72
CA VAL A 531 31.39 -8.50 -5.33
C VAL A 531 31.92 -7.27 -4.58
N SER A 532 33.07 -6.73 -4.99
CA SER A 532 33.57 -5.48 -4.41
C SER A 532 32.65 -4.29 -4.72
N ALA A 533 32.36 -3.49 -3.69
CA ALA A 533 31.67 -2.21 -3.81
C ALA A 533 32.56 -1.05 -4.27
N THR A 534 33.87 -1.30 -4.52
CA THR A 534 34.79 -0.33 -5.12
C THR A 534 34.39 -0.04 -6.57
N GLU A 535 34.28 1.23 -6.92
CA GLU A 535 33.90 1.67 -8.26
C GLU A 535 35.04 1.44 -9.27
N ILE A 536 34.69 0.98 -10.47
CA ILE A 536 35.61 0.91 -11.61
C ILE A 536 35.57 2.27 -12.31
N THR A 537 36.55 3.13 -12.01
CA THR A 537 36.72 4.45 -12.64
C THR A 537 37.81 4.48 -13.70
N ILE A 538 38.74 3.53 -13.67
CA ILE A 538 39.87 3.37 -14.59
C ILE A 538 40.31 1.90 -14.63
N GLY A 539 40.94 1.48 -15.72
CA GLY A 539 41.61 0.18 -15.87
C GLY A 539 43.12 0.24 -15.64
N ASN A 540 43.84 -0.70 -16.23
CA ASN A 540 45.27 -0.92 -16.01
C ASN A 540 46.14 0.19 -16.64
N THR A 541 46.58 1.13 -15.82
CA THR A 541 47.45 2.26 -16.22
C THR A 541 48.84 1.83 -16.71
N SER A 542 49.25 0.58 -16.48
CA SER A 542 50.50 0.00 -16.99
C SER A 542 50.37 -0.58 -18.41
N LYS A 543 49.20 -0.47 -19.04
CA LYS A 543 48.92 -0.93 -20.42
C LYS A 543 48.36 0.20 -21.29
N PRO A 544 48.73 0.28 -22.58
CA PRO A 544 48.14 1.22 -23.54
C PRO A 544 46.75 0.71 -23.98
N TRP A 545 45.85 0.51 -23.02
CA TRP A 545 44.50 -0.01 -23.23
C TRP A 545 43.46 1.06 -22.88
N VAL A 546 42.35 1.08 -23.61
CA VAL A 546 41.18 1.94 -23.32
C VAL A 546 39.88 1.18 -23.56
N ALA A 547 38.84 1.50 -22.81
CA ALA A 547 37.50 0.94 -23.03
C ALA A 547 36.55 2.01 -23.60
N LEU A 548 35.98 1.73 -24.79
CA LEU A 548 34.81 2.46 -25.27
C LEU A 548 33.55 1.85 -24.64
N THR A 549 32.74 2.70 -24.00
CA THR A 549 31.54 2.27 -23.28
C THR A 549 30.32 3.11 -23.70
N PHE A 550 29.25 2.43 -24.06
CA PHE A 550 28.04 3.04 -24.63
C PHE A 550 26.82 2.83 -23.74
N ASP A 551 26.22 3.90 -23.27
CA ASP A 551 24.99 3.86 -22.45
C ASP A 551 23.76 3.96 -23.36
N ALA A 552 22.90 2.95 -23.32
CA ALA A 552 21.80 2.75 -24.28
C ALA A 552 20.42 3.01 -23.67
N GLY A 553 19.89 4.19 -23.98
CA GLY A 553 18.56 4.65 -23.62
C GLY A 553 17.98 5.76 -24.50
N GLY A 554 18.67 6.16 -25.59
CA GLY A 554 18.28 7.28 -26.47
C GLY A 554 17.86 6.84 -27.88
N ASP A 555 18.14 7.64 -28.91
CA ASP A 555 17.65 7.37 -30.26
C ASP A 555 18.25 6.11 -30.92
N VAL A 556 17.38 5.35 -31.60
CA VAL A 556 17.70 4.04 -32.19
C VAL A 556 18.61 4.18 -33.42
N ALA A 557 18.51 5.27 -34.18
CA ALA A 557 19.29 5.48 -35.39
C ALA A 557 20.79 5.70 -35.10
N PRO A 558 21.20 6.59 -34.15
CA PRO A 558 22.56 6.63 -33.65
C PRO A 558 23.11 5.28 -33.17
N ALA A 559 22.35 4.53 -32.36
CA ALA A 559 22.76 3.21 -31.88
C ALA A 559 23.03 2.21 -33.02
N SER A 560 22.21 2.25 -34.08
CA SER A 560 22.37 1.43 -35.29
C SER A 560 23.65 1.77 -36.07
N THR A 561 23.98 3.06 -36.17
CA THR A 561 25.21 3.56 -36.79
C THR A 561 26.44 3.18 -35.98
N ILE A 562 26.41 3.37 -34.66
CA ILE A 562 27.49 3.00 -33.72
C ILE A 562 27.80 1.50 -33.84
N LEU A 563 26.78 0.62 -33.78
CA LEU A 563 26.93 -0.82 -33.98
C LEU A 563 27.59 -1.17 -35.34
N SER A 564 27.22 -0.45 -36.40
CA SER A 564 27.77 -0.67 -37.74
C SER A 564 29.25 -0.26 -37.85
N VAL A 565 29.62 0.88 -37.26
CA VAL A 565 31.02 1.36 -37.21
C VAL A 565 31.90 0.41 -36.38
N LEU A 566 31.44 0.00 -35.19
CA LEU A 566 32.19 -0.95 -34.34
C LEU A 566 32.44 -2.28 -35.07
N LYS A 567 31.45 -2.81 -35.80
CA LYS A 567 31.59 -4.04 -36.60
C LYS A 567 32.61 -3.86 -37.72
N ASN A 568 32.51 -2.78 -38.49
CA ASN A 568 33.41 -2.50 -39.61
C ASN A 568 34.85 -2.25 -39.17
N ARG A 569 35.08 -1.75 -37.95
CA ARG A 569 36.40 -1.49 -37.39
C ARG A 569 37.01 -2.66 -36.61
N GLY A 570 36.23 -3.70 -36.30
CA GLY A 570 36.71 -4.90 -35.60
C GLY A 570 37.24 -4.65 -34.18
N VAL A 571 36.79 -3.57 -33.52
CA VAL A 571 37.27 -3.15 -32.19
C VAL A 571 36.37 -3.65 -31.08
N HIS A 572 36.93 -3.85 -29.88
CA HIS A 572 36.16 -4.23 -28.69
C HIS A 572 35.42 -3.02 -28.09
N ALA A 573 34.25 -3.28 -27.49
CA ALA A 573 33.39 -2.27 -26.88
C ALA A 573 32.46 -2.88 -25.81
N THR A 574 31.95 -2.03 -24.93
CA THR A 574 31.01 -2.40 -23.85
C THR A 574 29.71 -1.58 -23.96
N TRP A 575 28.56 -2.21 -23.78
CA TRP A 575 27.25 -1.55 -23.87
C TRP A 575 26.44 -1.75 -22.59
N PHE A 576 25.97 -0.66 -21.98
CA PHE A 576 25.12 -0.67 -20.80
C PHE A 576 23.67 -0.37 -21.21
N PHE A 577 22.79 -1.37 -21.15
CA PHE A 577 21.41 -1.23 -21.62
C PHE A 577 20.43 -0.90 -20.50
N THR A 578 19.54 0.06 -20.75
CA THR A 578 18.32 0.22 -19.95
C THR A 578 17.29 -0.85 -20.33
N GLY A 579 16.58 -1.38 -19.34
CA GLY A 579 15.63 -2.49 -19.57
C GLY A 579 14.46 -2.14 -20.48
N GLN A 580 13.83 -0.97 -20.30
CA GLN A 580 12.75 -0.49 -21.16
C GLN A 580 13.21 -0.29 -22.61
N TRP A 581 14.39 0.28 -22.84
CA TRP A 581 14.93 0.48 -24.19
C TRP A 581 15.24 -0.87 -24.86
N ALA A 582 15.76 -1.84 -24.12
CA ALA A 582 16.03 -3.19 -24.60
C ALA A 582 14.74 -3.93 -25.04
N GLN A 583 13.62 -3.72 -24.36
CA GLN A 583 12.30 -4.25 -24.77
C GLN A 583 11.77 -3.61 -26.07
N GLN A 584 12.04 -2.32 -26.25
CA GLN A 584 11.63 -1.57 -27.44
C GLN A 584 12.54 -1.82 -28.65
N ASN A 585 13.82 -2.12 -28.42
CA ASN A 585 14.85 -2.23 -29.45
C ASN A 585 15.64 -3.57 -29.41
N PRO A 586 14.96 -4.74 -29.30
CA PRO A 586 15.63 -6.02 -29.15
C PRO A 586 16.57 -6.33 -30.32
N GLN A 587 16.26 -5.86 -31.54
CA GLN A 587 17.10 -6.02 -32.73
C GLN A 587 18.52 -5.45 -32.57
N ILE A 588 18.69 -4.32 -31.85
CA ILE A 588 20.01 -3.74 -31.61
C ILE A 588 20.74 -4.54 -30.53
N LEU A 589 20.05 -4.90 -29.45
CA LEU A 589 20.59 -5.70 -28.35
C LEU A 589 21.07 -7.08 -28.83
N THR A 590 20.25 -7.81 -29.60
CA THR A 590 20.65 -9.07 -30.24
C THR A 590 21.81 -8.83 -31.23
N GLY A 591 21.78 -7.75 -32.01
CA GLY A 591 22.84 -7.39 -32.96
C GLY A 591 24.19 -7.04 -32.33
N VAL A 592 24.20 -6.49 -31.11
CA VAL A 592 25.36 -6.22 -30.25
C VAL A 592 25.87 -7.52 -29.61
N ALA A 593 24.97 -8.38 -29.12
CA ALA A 593 25.33 -9.66 -28.53
C ALA A 593 25.95 -10.63 -29.55
N GLN A 594 25.36 -10.75 -30.75
CA GLN A 594 25.90 -11.54 -31.87
C GLN A 594 27.25 -11.03 -32.39
N ALA A 595 27.61 -9.77 -32.11
CA ALA A 595 28.90 -9.19 -32.45
C ALA A 595 30.00 -9.51 -31.42
N GLY A 596 29.67 -10.17 -30.31
CA GLY A 596 30.61 -10.48 -29.23
C GLY A 596 30.86 -9.36 -28.24
N TYR A 597 30.26 -8.16 -28.40
CA TYR A 597 30.48 -7.04 -27.49
C TYR A 597 30.05 -7.36 -26.06
N GLN A 598 30.76 -6.79 -25.09
CA GLN A 598 30.41 -6.90 -23.68
C GLN A 598 29.11 -6.15 -23.42
N ILE A 599 28.25 -6.72 -22.56
CA ILE A 599 27.00 -6.12 -22.14
C ILE A 599 26.97 -5.99 -20.62
N GLY A 600 26.49 -4.85 -20.14
CA GLY A 600 26.22 -4.57 -18.74
C GLY A 600 24.84 -3.94 -18.54
N ASN A 601 24.50 -3.68 -17.28
CA ASN A 601 23.19 -3.28 -16.80
C ASN A 601 23.09 -1.76 -16.55
N HIS A 602 22.06 -1.08 -17.06
CA HIS A 602 21.84 0.38 -16.86
C HIS A 602 20.50 0.71 -16.19
N THR A 603 19.98 -0.20 -15.36
CA THR A 603 18.65 -0.10 -14.69
C THR A 603 17.45 -0.21 -15.65
N MET A 604 16.26 -0.47 -15.10
CA MET A 604 15.09 -0.83 -15.88
C MET A 604 14.50 0.41 -16.57
N THR A 605 14.45 1.53 -15.85
CA THR A 605 13.74 2.75 -16.26
C THR A 605 14.61 4.02 -16.19
N HIS A 606 15.94 3.88 -16.15
CA HIS A 606 16.88 4.99 -15.97
C HIS A 606 16.56 5.89 -14.74
N ALA A 607 16.11 5.27 -13.65
CA ALA A 607 15.77 5.97 -12.41
C ALA A 607 17.04 6.39 -11.64
N ASP A 608 17.00 7.56 -10.99
CA ASP A 608 18.07 7.93 -10.07
C ASP A 608 18.04 7.02 -8.84
N LEU A 609 19.07 6.17 -8.71
CA LEU A 609 19.13 5.17 -7.65
C LEU A 609 19.32 5.77 -6.26
N THR A 610 19.60 7.08 -6.14
CA THR A 610 19.77 7.76 -4.85
C THR A 610 18.46 8.27 -4.24
N THR A 611 17.38 8.33 -5.03
CA THR A 611 16.07 8.88 -4.61
C THR A 611 14.98 7.82 -4.41
N ILE A 612 15.31 6.53 -4.56
CA ILE A 612 14.37 5.40 -4.48
C ILE A 612 14.74 4.41 -3.35
N PRO A 613 13.76 3.66 -2.79
CA PRO A 613 14.03 2.64 -1.76
C PRO A 613 14.97 1.52 -2.23
N THR A 614 15.65 0.87 -1.28
CA THR A 614 16.58 -0.24 -1.55
C THR A 614 15.95 -1.35 -2.38
N ASP A 615 14.73 -1.80 -2.05
CA ASP A 615 14.02 -2.85 -2.80
C ASP A 615 13.74 -2.43 -4.25
N ASP A 616 13.59 -1.13 -4.54
CA ASP A 616 13.45 -0.60 -5.89
C ASP A 616 14.80 -0.55 -6.63
N ILE A 617 15.92 -0.24 -5.96
CA ILE A 617 17.26 -0.42 -6.56
C ILE A 617 17.47 -1.88 -6.97
N CYS A 618 17.12 -2.83 -6.09
CA CYS A 618 17.25 -4.26 -6.35
C CYS A 618 16.35 -4.72 -7.51
N ARG A 619 15.13 -4.18 -7.59
CA ARG A 619 14.15 -4.39 -8.67
C ARG A 619 14.65 -3.85 -10.00
N GLN A 620 15.13 -2.61 -10.03
CA GLN A 620 15.71 -1.94 -11.21
C GLN A 620 16.86 -2.74 -11.82
N LEU A 621 17.77 -3.27 -10.99
CA LEU A 621 18.88 -4.10 -11.47
C LEU A 621 18.41 -5.50 -11.92
N ASN A 622 17.58 -6.19 -11.14
CA ASN A 622 17.17 -7.56 -11.46
C ASN A 622 16.17 -7.67 -12.64
N GLN A 623 15.28 -6.70 -12.84
CA GLN A 623 14.39 -6.70 -14.01
C GLN A 623 15.18 -6.45 -15.31
N THR A 624 16.14 -5.54 -15.27
CA THR A 624 17.06 -5.30 -16.40
C THR A 624 17.88 -6.54 -16.73
N ASP A 625 18.35 -7.25 -15.69
CA ASP A 625 19.08 -8.50 -15.87
C ASP A 625 18.24 -9.53 -16.63
N GLN A 626 17.00 -9.78 -16.20
CA GLN A 626 16.07 -10.71 -16.84
C GLN A 626 15.81 -10.33 -18.31
N VAL A 627 15.48 -9.06 -18.56
CA VAL A 627 15.16 -8.53 -19.88
C VAL A 627 16.36 -8.57 -20.83
N VAL A 628 17.48 -7.99 -20.42
CA VAL A 628 18.65 -7.83 -21.29
C VAL A 628 19.32 -9.18 -21.55
N SER A 629 19.32 -10.09 -20.57
CA SER A 629 19.83 -11.46 -20.76
C SER A 629 18.99 -12.25 -21.75
N ALA A 630 17.65 -12.19 -21.65
CA ALA A 630 16.74 -12.88 -22.56
C ALA A 630 16.93 -12.46 -24.03
N TYR A 631 17.00 -11.15 -24.32
CA TYR A 631 17.18 -10.66 -25.70
C TYR A 631 18.63 -10.76 -26.23
N SER A 632 19.63 -10.85 -25.35
CA SER A 632 21.04 -11.06 -25.75
C SER A 632 21.46 -12.53 -25.81
N GLY A 633 20.61 -13.47 -25.37
CA GLY A 633 20.94 -14.89 -25.26
C GLY A 633 21.98 -15.21 -24.18
N ARG A 634 22.23 -14.28 -23.24
CA ARG A 634 23.14 -14.47 -22.09
C ARG A 634 22.38 -15.05 -20.90
N THR A 635 23.12 -15.60 -19.93
CA THR A 635 22.56 -16.07 -18.65
C THR A 635 22.40 -14.95 -17.62
N THR A 636 23.20 -13.88 -17.71
CA THR A 636 23.11 -12.67 -16.88
C THR A 636 23.87 -11.51 -17.53
N THR A 637 23.56 -10.28 -17.12
CA THR A 637 24.31 -9.03 -17.37
C THR A 637 25.43 -8.78 -16.34
N ARG A 638 25.53 -9.60 -15.29
CA ARG A 638 26.60 -9.51 -14.28
C ARG A 638 27.99 -9.81 -14.88
N PRO A 639 29.07 -9.26 -14.29
CA PRO A 639 29.09 -8.50 -13.03
C PRO A 639 29.08 -6.98 -13.21
N TYR A 640 28.69 -6.42 -14.35
CA TYR A 640 28.86 -4.98 -14.62
C TYR A 640 27.53 -4.22 -14.70
N TYR A 641 27.43 -3.14 -13.91
CA TYR A 641 26.35 -2.15 -14.06
C TYR A 641 26.90 -0.73 -14.04
N ARG A 642 26.12 0.22 -14.58
CA ARG A 642 26.40 1.65 -14.49
C ARG A 642 25.16 2.39 -13.98
N PRO A 643 25.28 3.21 -12.91
CA PRO A 643 24.14 3.96 -12.39
C PRO A 643 23.74 5.11 -13.34
N PRO A 644 22.44 5.32 -13.62
CA PRO A 644 21.91 6.50 -14.29
C PRO A 644 22.48 7.81 -13.72
N ASN A 645 22.77 8.76 -14.60
CA ASN A 645 23.39 10.06 -14.29
C ASN A 645 24.78 9.99 -13.57
N GLY A 646 25.33 8.80 -13.31
CA GLY A 646 26.43 8.62 -12.36
C GLY A 646 26.02 8.80 -10.88
N SER A 647 24.71 8.83 -10.58
CA SER A 647 24.16 9.05 -9.25
C SER A 647 24.26 7.79 -8.38
N ARG A 648 25.04 7.85 -7.29
CA ARG A 648 25.17 6.76 -6.32
C ARG A 648 25.62 7.26 -4.94
N THR A 649 25.07 6.65 -3.90
CA THR A 649 25.53 6.74 -2.51
C THR A 649 26.24 5.44 -2.09
N ASP A 650 26.78 5.39 -0.87
CA ASP A 650 27.27 4.13 -0.29
C ASP A 650 26.20 3.04 -0.20
N LEU A 651 24.93 3.42 -0.02
CA LEU A 651 23.81 2.47 -0.05
C LEU A 651 23.68 1.87 -1.45
N VAL A 652 23.62 2.71 -2.50
CA VAL A 652 23.54 2.25 -3.90
C VAL A 652 24.70 1.31 -4.26
N ARG A 653 25.95 1.70 -3.92
CA ARG A 653 27.15 0.87 -4.13
C ARG A 653 27.04 -0.49 -3.44
N LYS A 654 26.71 -0.52 -2.15
CA LYS A 654 26.63 -1.76 -1.35
C LYS A 654 25.49 -2.65 -1.80
N THR A 655 24.33 -2.08 -2.13
CA THR A 655 23.17 -2.82 -2.67
C THR A 655 23.51 -3.50 -3.99
N ALA A 656 24.13 -2.79 -4.95
CA ALA A 656 24.55 -3.38 -6.21
C ALA A 656 25.65 -4.45 -6.02
N ALA A 657 26.63 -4.19 -5.17
CA ALA A 657 27.69 -5.14 -4.83
C ALA A 657 27.15 -6.45 -4.22
N ASN A 658 26.19 -6.34 -3.30
CA ASN A 658 25.48 -7.49 -2.70
C ASN A 658 24.65 -8.29 -3.71
N LEU A 659 24.21 -7.65 -4.80
CA LEU A 659 23.52 -8.28 -5.93
C LEU A 659 24.47 -8.85 -7.00
N GLY A 660 25.79 -8.84 -6.75
CA GLY A 660 26.81 -9.35 -7.67
C GLY A 660 27.22 -8.37 -8.79
N TYR A 661 26.97 -7.06 -8.62
CA TYR A 661 27.31 -6.02 -9.59
C TYR A 661 28.39 -5.04 -9.11
N ARG A 662 29.42 -4.83 -9.94
CA ARG A 662 30.49 -3.85 -9.80
C ARG A 662 30.07 -2.53 -10.46
N THR A 663 30.10 -1.43 -9.71
CA THR A 663 29.78 -0.09 -10.19
C THR A 663 30.80 0.36 -11.23
N THR A 664 30.38 0.47 -12.49
CA THR A 664 31.24 0.87 -13.61
C THR A 664 31.00 2.33 -13.96
N MET A 665 31.93 3.18 -13.56
CA MET A 665 31.94 4.61 -13.87
C MET A 665 32.75 4.83 -15.18
N TRP A 666 33.43 5.97 -15.30
CA TRP A 666 34.26 6.34 -16.44
C TRP A 666 35.42 7.22 -15.98
N THR A 667 36.47 7.28 -16.81
CA THR A 667 37.61 8.20 -16.66
C THR A 667 37.39 9.48 -17.46
N ILE A 668 36.72 9.37 -18.62
CA ILE A 668 36.46 10.47 -19.56
C ILE A 668 34.96 10.50 -19.87
N ASP A 669 34.31 11.62 -19.59
CA ASP A 669 32.96 11.94 -20.08
C ASP A 669 33.10 12.73 -21.38
N THR A 670 32.52 12.25 -22.48
CA THR A 670 32.55 12.95 -23.78
C THR A 670 31.58 14.13 -23.85
N LEU A 671 30.63 14.23 -22.93
CA LEU A 671 29.52 15.19 -22.94
C LEU A 671 28.72 15.16 -24.26
N ASP A 672 28.69 14.00 -24.92
CA ASP A 672 28.08 13.80 -26.24
C ASP A 672 26.56 14.08 -26.26
N TRP A 673 25.91 13.81 -25.12
CA TRP A 673 24.51 14.07 -24.81
C TRP A 673 24.11 15.56 -24.75
N GLN A 674 25.06 16.49 -24.71
CA GLN A 674 24.74 17.92 -24.62
C GLN A 674 24.29 18.50 -25.96
N ALA A 675 23.29 19.39 -25.94
CA ALA A 675 22.71 20.01 -27.15
C ALA A 675 23.71 20.82 -28.00
N ASN A 676 24.86 21.20 -27.44
CA ASN A 676 25.99 21.84 -28.13
C ASN A 676 27.20 20.90 -28.29
N SER A 677 26.97 19.59 -28.37
CA SER A 677 27.98 18.60 -28.71
C SER A 677 28.23 18.54 -30.23
N THR A 678 29.47 18.31 -30.61
CA THR A 678 29.90 18.10 -32.00
C THR A 678 30.99 17.04 -32.06
N PRO A 679 31.23 16.38 -33.21
CA PRO A 679 32.30 15.40 -33.35
C PRO A 679 33.69 15.93 -32.96
N ASP A 680 34.01 17.18 -33.33
CA ASP A 680 35.30 17.81 -32.97
C ASP A 680 35.40 18.10 -31.47
N ARG A 681 34.28 18.40 -30.80
CA ARG A 681 34.24 18.57 -29.34
C ARG A 681 34.48 17.25 -28.63
N ILE A 682 33.80 16.17 -29.01
CA ILE A 682 34.01 14.81 -28.47
C ILE A 682 35.48 14.40 -28.63
N ILE A 683 36.04 14.59 -29.83
CA ILE A 683 37.45 14.29 -30.12
C ILE A 683 38.40 15.13 -29.27
N SER A 684 38.18 16.44 -29.11
CA SER A 684 39.07 17.29 -28.32
C SER A 684 39.04 16.97 -26.82
N ILE A 685 37.87 16.63 -26.27
CA ILE A 685 37.71 16.16 -24.89
C ILE A 685 38.54 14.88 -24.68
N ILE A 686 38.34 13.86 -25.52
CA ILE A 686 39.12 12.61 -25.46
C ILE A 686 40.62 12.90 -25.61
N GLN A 687 41.03 13.70 -26.60
CA GLN A 687 42.44 14.05 -26.81
C GLN A 687 43.12 14.68 -25.59
N SER A 688 42.39 15.49 -24.82
CA SER A 688 42.89 16.22 -23.66
C SER A 688 42.98 15.40 -22.36
N GLN A 689 42.19 14.32 -22.24
CA GLN A 689 42.10 13.49 -21.03
C GLN A 689 42.63 12.06 -21.22
N LEU A 690 43.01 11.68 -22.44
CA LEU A 690 43.43 10.32 -22.78
C LEU A 690 44.66 9.85 -21.98
N THR A 691 44.49 8.73 -21.29
CA THR A 691 45.53 8.05 -20.50
C THR A 691 45.38 6.54 -20.59
N ASN A 692 46.42 5.81 -20.17
CA ASN A 692 46.39 4.35 -20.04
C ASN A 692 45.27 3.91 -19.08
N GLY A 693 44.53 2.87 -19.46
CA GLY A 693 43.39 2.36 -18.70
C GLY A 693 42.12 3.21 -18.80
N ALA A 694 42.08 4.28 -19.59
CA ALA A 694 40.92 5.18 -19.63
C ALA A 694 39.63 4.46 -20.09
N ILE A 695 38.56 4.67 -19.33
CA ILE A 695 37.20 4.24 -19.65
C ILE A 695 36.44 5.47 -20.17
N ILE A 696 35.93 5.40 -21.40
CA ILE A 696 35.29 6.52 -22.09
C ILE A 696 33.77 6.30 -22.10
N LEU A 697 33.01 7.26 -21.54
CA LEU A 697 31.55 7.30 -21.61
C LEU A 697 31.08 7.99 -22.90
N MET A 698 30.17 7.33 -23.60
CA MET A 698 29.48 7.77 -24.81
C MET A 698 28.02 7.28 -24.73
N HIS A 699 27.07 7.93 -25.41
CA HIS A 699 25.67 7.47 -25.40
C HIS A 699 25.25 6.86 -26.73
N ALA A 700 24.67 5.66 -26.69
CA ALA A 700 24.02 5.02 -27.82
C ALA A 700 22.64 5.67 -28.07
N GLY A 701 22.67 6.94 -28.48
CA GLY A 701 21.49 7.77 -28.67
C GLY A 701 21.75 9.21 -29.11
N SER A 702 23.00 9.69 -29.16
CA SER A 702 23.31 11.06 -29.62
C SER A 702 23.81 11.07 -31.08
N ALA A 703 23.35 12.04 -31.88
CA ALA A 703 23.74 12.13 -33.29
C ALA A 703 25.22 12.49 -33.46
N SER A 704 25.74 13.37 -32.60
CA SER A 704 27.14 13.80 -32.48
C SER A 704 28.09 12.62 -32.28
N GLU A 705 27.78 11.67 -31.38
CA GLU A 705 28.61 10.48 -31.14
C GLU A 705 28.69 9.58 -32.38
N SER A 706 27.55 9.27 -32.98
CA SER A 706 27.50 8.37 -34.15
C SER A 706 28.29 8.91 -35.37
N GLN A 707 28.53 10.23 -35.42
CA GLN A 707 29.38 10.92 -36.39
C GLN A 707 30.85 11.03 -35.95
N ALA A 708 31.14 10.97 -34.65
CA ALA A 708 32.48 11.06 -34.08
C ALA A 708 33.23 9.72 -34.09
N LEU A 709 32.52 8.62 -33.88
CA LEU A 709 33.08 7.33 -33.46
C LEU A 709 34.23 6.80 -34.33
N ASP A 710 34.12 6.83 -35.66
CA ASP A 710 35.20 6.34 -36.54
C ASP A 710 36.49 7.18 -36.40
N ARG A 711 36.34 8.49 -36.21
CA ARG A 711 37.45 9.42 -35.95
C ARG A 711 38.03 9.21 -34.55
N VAL A 712 37.20 8.88 -33.55
CA VAL A 712 37.65 8.50 -32.20
C VAL A 712 38.45 7.20 -32.23
N ILE A 713 37.93 6.14 -32.87
CA ILE A 713 38.64 4.86 -33.03
C ILE A 713 39.98 5.08 -33.75
N THR A 714 39.97 5.85 -34.85
CA THR A 714 41.18 6.20 -35.60
C THR A 714 42.19 6.96 -34.72
N LEU A 715 41.75 7.93 -33.92
CA LEU A 715 42.61 8.66 -32.98
C LEU A 715 43.27 7.73 -31.96
N LEU A 716 42.50 6.86 -31.32
CA LEU A 716 42.98 5.96 -30.26
C LEU A 716 44.01 4.98 -30.83
N GLN A 717 43.70 4.35 -31.96
CA GLN A 717 44.62 3.46 -32.69
C GLN A 717 45.89 4.22 -33.15
N THR A 718 45.76 5.44 -33.67
CA THR A 718 46.92 6.26 -34.09
C THR A 718 47.82 6.66 -32.92
N LYS A 719 47.25 6.86 -31.72
CA LYS A 719 48.02 7.08 -30.48
C LYS A 719 48.55 5.78 -29.83
N GLY A 720 48.39 4.63 -30.50
CA GLY A 720 48.93 3.34 -30.05
C GLY A 720 48.10 2.61 -28.98
N TYR A 721 46.85 3.00 -28.77
CA TYR A 721 45.96 2.34 -27.80
C TYR A 721 45.23 1.14 -28.40
N GLU A 722 45.23 0.02 -27.68
CA GLU A 722 44.31 -1.09 -27.94
C GLU A 722 42.93 -0.75 -27.35
N LEU A 723 41.88 -0.90 -28.16
CA LEU A 723 40.49 -0.79 -27.69
C LEU A 723 40.07 -2.13 -27.08
N LYS A 724 39.52 -2.08 -25.86
CA LYS A 724 39.17 -3.21 -25.00
C LYS A 724 37.73 -3.10 -24.48
N THR A 725 37.20 -4.22 -24.00
CA THR A 725 36.01 -4.24 -23.13
C THR A 725 36.35 -3.77 -21.70
N VAL A 726 35.36 -3.49 -20.86
CA VAL A 726 35.57 -3.17 -19.43
C VAL A 726 36.18 -4.35 -18.69
N ASP A 727 35.83 -5.59 -19.03
CA ASP A 727 36.41 -6.79 -18.40
C ASP A 727 37.91 -6.95 -18.72
N GLU A 728 38.32 -6.64 -19.95
CA GLU A 728 39.71 -6.70 -20.37
C GLU A 728 40.56 -5.53 -19.83
N VAL A 729 40.03 -4.29 -19.87
CA VAL A 729 40.84 -3.10 -19.51
C VAL A 729 41.27 -3.11 -18.03
N ILE A 730 40.53 -3.82 -17.17
CA ILE A 730 40.82 -3.96 -15.73
C ILE A 730 41.66 -5.20 -15.39
N GLN A 731 42.17 -5.97 -16.36
CA GLN A 731 42.98 -7.14 -16.05
C GLN A 731 44.35 -6.74 -15.49
N GLY A 732 44.66 -7.20 -14.28
CA GLY A 732 45.90 -6.87 -13.57
C GLY A 732 45.94 -5.45 -12.97
N THR A 733 44.78 -4.88 -12.62
CA THR A 733 44.66 -3.71 -11.71
C THR A 733 44.71 -4.14 -10.25
#